data_AF-A0A1Y4D8S7-F1
#
_entry.id   AF-A0A1Y4D8S7-F1
#
_cell.length_a   1.000
_cell.length_b   1.000
_cell.length_c   1.000
_cell.angle_alpha   90.00
_cell.angle_beta   90.00
_cell.angle_gamma   90.00
#
_symmetry.space_group_name_H-M   'P 1'
#
loop_
_entity.id
_entity.type
_entity.pdbx_description
1 polymer ?
#
loop_
_entity_poly.entity_id
_entity_poly.type
_entity_poly.pdbx_seq_one_letter_code
_entity_poly.pdbx_strand_id
1 'polypeptide(L)'
;MTRYTRSKRLFRCALSAVCALMLFLTGATAAQAKGETVLVLPFAVQAGPELPDAVHAVPMSIVEKLAAQGMRPLSMEKSTAIYRESGLKTLDLAAARQLGVTAGADVVIYGAFTQDGRGFVMDTRIVPVSGARPVPARFVRPNMTDLAEASTQLASRTAATLNPVATPAAAPEPATPAKPAEPAPAQLVPMNLPTSGKGLADVQVRGLRNMDPDVVLMRLTIRKGDSPDANAINQEVMRLWEMGYFTDVQAHMEGNVLVFDVVEKPRIDNIIVEGASAIDQEDIIAAMTTRTGNVLNEQTLAEDLQRITELYRKEGYYLAKPTYRFEDRTGRRGTILVINVNEGNKLYITEVKVDGLKELKQSDMEKYMALRERGLFSWITGSGVLKEEYLERDTNAIAAYGLNEGYVDMQVGAPEVDYKEDGIHIIFPVSEGPRYNVNEVSFAGDVLDTQENMEKLVEMDEWKAENSYFSLTVMQEDAKRLQNYYNDQGYAYAEVDTRVIKPDDKPGTVNVCYVINKRQKIFVRRLLVEGNLKTRDNVILREMRLGDGDPYEGAKLRRSTERLNRLRYFSALDTELVPTESEDQVDLKVKVKEANTGALMAGIGYSTYFDVGVNASIMERNLFGRGYQLALSGFFSWRRTSGTLTFNNPRVYDTDLSFGNDLYYLHDYWDSFTRDTIGDTIRFAYPIGEYTSVGVSYRLERYEIYDVDHNASPYITDYKGVNWTSAFGARITRDTTDDRERPTRGTIARIWGEWGGGGLGGTDNFVKVVADWQGFYSFNPQNTIHLRARLGGVFENTGSRIPVFERFYVGGMDTVRGYSYTDASPRSQDPRYEHDVIGGDRMGVLNLEYVWTFQKDMGLALVPFFDIGFNYSSDDGQRLALDFDDYWVYSAGLELRWRSPMGDLRIAYGIPLKKDLDGEREPGRLEFSMGQFF
;
A
#
# COMPACT_ATOMS: atom_id res chain seq x y z
N MET A 1 -14.17 -44.77 35.69
CA MET A 1 -12.91 -45.53 35.89
C MET A 1 -12.54 -46.20 34.57
N THR A 2 -11.26 -46.10 34.16
CA THR A 2 -10.61 -46.71 32.98
C THR A 2 -11.10 -46.33 31.57
N ARG A 3 -10.59 -45.21 31.05
CA ARG A 3 -9.84 -45.11 29.76
C ARG A 3 -9.34 -43.67 29.58
N TYR A 4 -8.34 -43.32 30.40
CA TYR A 4 -7.62 -42.06 30.38
C TYR A 4 -6.17 -42.39 29.99
N THR A 5 -5.87 -42.56 28.70
CA THR A 5 -4.49 -42.66 28.17
C THR A 5 -4.51 -42.82 26.64
N ARG A 6 -4.66 -41.72 25.90
CA ARG A 6 -4.20 -41.57 24.50
C ARG A 6 -4.32 -40.11 24.02
N SER A 7 -3.60 -39.18 24.65
CA SER A 7 -3.41 -37.82 24.09
C SER A 7 -2.15 -37.10 24.59
N LYS A 8 -1.05 -37.82 24.84
CA LYS A 8 0.24 -37.20 25.24
C LYS A 8 1.45 -37.79 24.51
N ARG A 9 1.37 -37.94 23.18
CA ARG A 9 2.52 -38.34 22.34
C ARG A 9 2.70 -37.58 21.01
N LEU A 10 2.09 -36.41 20.86
CA LEU A 10 2.34 -35.51 19.71
C LEU A 10 2.85 -34.11 20.09
N PHE A 11 3.16 -33.87 21.37
CA PHE A 11 3.59 -32.55 21.87
C PHE A 11 5.01 -32.54 22.48
N ARG A 12 5.84 -33.55 22.19
CA ARG A 12 7.20 -33.69 22.77
C ARG A 12 8.30 -34.07 21.77
N CYS A 13 8.14 -33.74 20.49
CA CYS A 13 9.20 -33.89 19.47
C CYS A 13 9.67 -32.58 18.82
N ALA A 14 9.26 -31.40 19.31
CA ALA A 14 9.68 -30.10 18.76
C ALA A 14 10.56 -29.27 19.72
N LEU A 15 11.15 -29.88 20.75
CA LEU A 15 11.93 -29.16 21.76
C LEU A 15 13.07 -30.04 22.31
N SER A 16 13.97 -30.52 21.44
CA SER A 16 15.17 -31.26 21.84
C SER A 16 16.34 -31.15 20.84
N ALA A 17 16.39 -30.08 20.03
CA ALA A 17 17.48 -29.83 19.08
C ALA A 17 18.09 -28.43 19.25
N VAL A 18 18.28 -27.98 20.50
CA VAL A 18 18.83 -26.64 20.83
C VAL A 18 20.03 -26.67 21.80
N CYS A 19 20.55 -27.83 22.25
CA CYS A 19 21.60 -27.83 23.30
C CYS A 19 22.79 -28.79 23.12
N ALA A 20 23.22 -29.12 21.91
CA ALA A 20 24.46 -29.88 21.74
C ALA A 20 25.17 -29.58 20.42
N LEU A 21 25.91 -28.46 20.37
CA LEU A 21 27.25 -28.40 19.76
C LEU A 21 27.89 -27.03 20.08
N MET A 22 28.39 -26.89 21.31
CA MET A 22 29.52 -25.99 21.59
C MET A 22 30.79 -26.85 21.72
N LEU A 23 31.89 -26.30 21.20
CA LEU A 23 33.31 -26.73 21.28
C LEU A 23 33.87 -27.34 19.99
N PHE A 24 34.43 -26.48 19.13
CA PHE A 24 35.83 -26.57 18.71
C PHE A 24 36.40 -25.17 18.46
N LEU A 25 37.28 -24.73 19.36
CA LEU A 25 38.24 -23.65 19.17
C LEU A 25 39.47 -24.23 18.47
N THR A 26 39.84 -23.70 17.31
CA THR A 26 41.24 -23.65 16.85
C THR A 26 41.44 -22.40 16.00
N GLY A 27 42.37 -21.54 16.42
CA GLY A 27 42.72 -20.32 15.72
C GLY A 27 43.41 -20.57 14.38
N ALA A 28 43.20 -19.65 13.45
CA ALA A 28 44.05 -19.46 12.29
C ALA A 28 44.46 -17.99 12.26
N THR A 29 45.72 -17.75 12.58
CA THR A 29 46.44 -16.51 12.33
C THR A 29 46.42 -16.21 10.83
N ALA A 30 45.76 -15.14 10.41
CA ALA A 30 45.89 -14.62 9.05
C ALA A 30 47.26 -13.93 8.92
N ALA A 31 48.14 -14.55 8.14
CA ALA A 31 49.42 -14.00 7.74
C ALA A 31 49.20 -12.69 6.95
N GLN A 32 49.82 -11.61 7.40
CA GLN A 32 49.80 -10.30 6.75
C GLN A 32 50.62 -10.37 5.45
N ALA A 33 49.95 -10.35 4.30
CA ALA A 33 50.62 -10.28 2.99
C ALA A 33 51.29 -8.90 2.81
N LYS A 34 52.55 -8.92 2.37
CA LYS A 34 53.47 -7.79 2.29
C LYS A 34 53.23 -6.99 0.99
N GLY A 35 52.20 -6.15 0.96
CA GLY A 35 51.92 -5.26 -0.18
C GLY A 35 52.92 -4.10 -0.29
N GLU A 36 53.28 -3.70 -1.51
CA GLU A 36 54.22 -2.61 -1.80
C GLU A 36 53.61 -1.23 -1.53
N THR A 37 54.41 -0.32 -1.00
CA THR A 37 53.95 0.99 -0.49
C THR A 37 54.03 2.05 -1.59
N VAL A 38 52.95 2.80 -1.79
CA VAL A 38 52.87 3.81 -2.88
C VAL A 38 52.65 5.20 -2.30
N LEU A 39 53.45 6.18 -2.71
CA LEU A 39 53.28 7.59 -2.37
C LEU A 39 52.58 8.31 -3.53
N VAL A 40 51.35 8.75 -3.31
CA VAL A 40 50.63 9.61 -4.28
C VAL A 40 50.79 11.05 -3.83
N LEU A 41 51.53 11.86 -4.61
CA LEU A 41 51.71 13.28 -4.31
C LEU A 41 50.49 14.09 -4.78
N PRO A 42 50.21 15.26 -4.18
CA PRO A 42 49.16 16.14 -4.65
C PRO A 42 49.32 16.47 -6.13
N PHE A 43 48.24 16.35 -6.90
CA PHE A 43 48.25 16.64 -8.34
C PHE A 43 48.14 18.15 -8.58
N ALA A 44 48.82 18.65 -9.62
CA ALA A 44 48.57 19.99 -10.10
C ALA A 44 47.24 20.01 -10.86
N VAL A 45 46.19 20.58 -10.24
CA VAL A 45 44.84 20.55 -10.80
C VAL A 45 44.46 21.92 -11.36
N GLN A 46 43.99 21.94 -12.60
CA GLN A 46 43.43 23.10 -13.28
C GLN A 46 42.03 22.75 -13.77
N ALA A 47 41.03 23.04 -12.93
CA ALA A 47 39.61 22.69 -13.14
C ALA A 47 38.72 23.95 -13.07
N GLY A 48 37.56 23.90 -13.73
CA GLY A 48 36.58 24.99 -13.73
C GLY A 48 35.74 25.06 -12.44
N PRO A 49 34.88 26.09 -12.28
CA PRO A 49 34.05 26.28 -11.08
C PRO A 49 33.06 25.14 -10.80
N GLU A 50 32.84 24.24 -11.75
CA GLU A 50 31.97 23.06 -11.63
C GLU A 50 32.61 21.89 -10.85
N LEU A 51 33.92 21.97 -10.54
CA LEU A 51 34.65 20.96 -9.77
C LEU A 51 35.51 21.62 -8.67
N PRO A 52 34.87 22.26 -7.67
CA PRO A 52 35.56 23.06 -6.66
C PRO A 52 36.54 22.26 -5.78
N ASP A 53 36.41 20.93 -5.71
CA ASP A 53 37.25 20.06 -4.89
C ASP A 53 38.15 19.07 -5.69
N ALA A 54 38.39 19.34 -6.97
CA ALA A 54 39.18 18.44 -7.84
C ALA A 54 40.63 18.20 -7.32
N VAL A 55 41.19 19.15 -6.57
CA VAL A 55 42.52 19.06 -5.94
C VAL A 55 42.60 17.89 -4.95
N HIS A 56 41.50 17.56 -4.27
CA HIS A 56 41.42 16.44 -3.33
C HIS A 56 40.81 15.18 -3.95
N ALA A 57 39.78 15.34 -4.79
CA ALA A 57 39.07 14.20 -5.40
C ALA A 57 39.95 13.35 -6.35
N VAL A 58 40.82 13.98 -7.15
CA VAL A 58 41.65 13.26 -8.14
C VAL A 58 42.69 12.35 -7.46
N PRO A 59 43.54 12.84 -6.53
CA PRO A 59 44.46 11.97 -5.81
C PRO A 59 43.76 10.88 -4.98
N MET A 60 42.61 11.19 -4.37
CA MET A 60 41.82 10.21 -3.61
C MET A 60 41.32 9.06 -4.48
N SER A 61 40.83 9.37 -5.69
CA SER A 61 40.43 8.34 -6.66
C SER A 61 41.61 7.40 -7.00
N ILE A 62 42.82 7.94 -7.19
CA ILE A 62 44.01 7.14 -7.48
C ILE A 62 44.37 6.25 -6.28
N VAL A 63 44.38 6.81 -5.06
CA VAL A 63 44.65 6.08 -3.81
C VAL A 63 43.67 4.91 -3.64
N GLU A 64 42.37 5.15 -3.84
CA GLU A 64 41.34 4.12 -3.74
C GLU A 64 41.59 2.97 -4.74
N LYS A 65 41.91 3.29 -6.01
CA LYS A 65 42.17 2.27 -7.03
C LYS A 65 43.50 1.53 -6.83
N LEU A 66 44.53 2.18 -6.27
CA LEU A 66 45.77 1.53 -5.87
C LEU A 66 45.53 0.52 -4.72
N ALA A 67 44.75 0.91 -3.71
CA ALA A 67 44.38 0.02 -2.60
C ALA A 67 43.57 -1.19 -3.09
N ALA A 68 42.63 -0.97 -4.02
CA ALA A 68 41.86 -2.05 -4.66
C ALA A 68 42.72 -3.04 -5.45
N GLN A 69 43.89 -2.61 -5.94
CA GLN A 69 44.88 -3.46 -6.62
C GLN A 69 45.88 -4.12 -5.66
N GLY A 70 45.62 -4.08 -4.34
CA GLY A 70 46.45 -4.75 -3.33
C GLY A 70 47.74 -4.02 -2.95
N MET A 71 47.96 -2.80 -3.46
CA MET A 71 49.06 -1.93 -3.05
C MET A 71 48.69 -1.18 -1.75
N ARG A 72 49.69 -0.66 -1.04
CA ARG A 72 49.51 0.10 0.21
C ARG A 72 49.80 1.58 -0.02
N PRO A 73 48.85 2.37 -0.57
CA PRO A 73 49.05 3.80 -0.71
C PRO A 73 49.13 4.46 0.67
N LEU A 74 50.06 5.41 0.83
CA LEU A 74 50.13 6.24 2.04
C LEU A 74 48.89 7.14 2.10
N SER A 75 48.41 7.45 3.32
CA SER A 75 47.27 8.35 3.48
C SER A 75 47.55 9.71 2.84
N MET A 76 46.51 10.34 2.26
CA MET A 76 46.67 11.64 1.61
C MET A 76 47.15 12.73 2.58
N GLU A 77 46.77 12.65 3.86
CA GLU A 77 47.26 13.54 4.91
C GLU A 77 48.78 13.42 5.09
N LYS A 78 49.30 12.18 5.19
CA LYS A 78 50.73 11.92 5.31
C LYS A 78 51.48 12.29 4.03
N SER A 79 50.93 12.01 2.86
CA SER A 79 51.52 12.36 1.56
C SER A 79 51.61 13.87 1.36
N THR A 80 50.58 14.62 1.79
CA THR A 80 50.54 16.08 1.73
C THR A 80 51.49 16.71 2.75
N ALA A 81 51.60 16.16 3.96
CA ALA A 81 52.55 16.59 4.98
C ALA A 81 54.00 16.43 4.49
N ILE A 82 54.36 15.25 3.95
CA ILE A 82 55.68 14.96 3.40
C ILE A 82 56.03 15.90 2.24
N TYR A 83 55.07 16.18 1.35
CA TYR A 83 55.27 17.13 0.26
C TYR A 83 55.47 18.57 0.77
N ARG A 84 54.67 19.02 1.74
CA ARG A 84 54.75 20.38 2.30
C ARG A 84 56.03 20.61 3.10
N GLU A 85 56.44 19.65 3.92
CA GLU A 85 57.66 19.72 4.75
C GLU A 85 58.95 19.71 3.92
N SER A 86 58.90 19.19 2.69
CA SER A 86 60.06 19.16 1.78
C SER A 86 60.51 20.54 1.28
N GLY A 87 59.63 21.56 1.32
CA GLY A 87 59.91 22.92 0.86
C GLY A 87 60.26 23.05 -0.63
N LEU A 88 59.99 22.02 -1.44
CA LEU A 88 60.37 21.96 -2.85
C LEU A 88 59.52 22.91 -3.70
N LYS A 89 60.18 23.77 -4.50
CA LYS A 89 59.51 24.69 -5.44
C LYS A 89 59.17 24.05 -6.79
N THR A 90 59.86 22.98 -7.17
CA THR A 90 59.67 22.25 -8.43
C THR A 90 59.85 20.76 -8.18
N LEU A 91 58.92 19.94 -8.68
CA LEU A 91 58.94 18.49 -8.52
C LEU A 91 59.60 17.81 -9.74
N ASP A 92 60.92 17.61 -9.68
CA ASP A 92 61.69 16.86 -10.69
C ASP A 92 61.83 15.37 -10.31
N LEU A 93 62.44 14.58 -11.20
CA LEU A 93 62.59 13.13 -11.02
C LEU A 93 63.44 12.77 -9.79
N ALA A 94 64.48 13.56 -9.50
CA ALA A 94 65.38 13.32 -8.37
C ALA A 94 64.67 13.63 -7.05
N ALA A 95 63.93 14.74 -7.00
CA ALA A 95 63.11 15.15 -5.88
C ALA A 95 61.98 14.14 -5.61
N ALA A 96 61.29 13.64 -6.64
CA ALA A 96 60.24 12.63 -6.48
C ALA A 96 60.78 11.34 -5.85
N ARG A 97 61.96 10.86 -6.26
CA ARG A 97 62.60 9.68 -5.64
C ARG A 97 63.00 9.94 -4.19
N GLN A 98 63.54 11.12 -3.89
CA GLN A 98 63.91 11.49 -2.53
C GLN A 98 62.70 11.53 -1.59
N LEU A 99 61.56 12.09 -2.05
CA LEU A 99 60.30 12.05 -1.32
C LEU A 99 59.82 10.61 -1.08
N GLY A 100 59.96 9.74 -2.09
CA GLY A 100 59.67 8.31 -1.95
C GLY A 100 60.50 7.62 -0.87
N VAL A 101 61.83 7.88 -0.83
CA VAL A 101 62.72 7.35 0.22
C VAL A 101 62.30 7.85 1.60
N THR A 102 62.06 9.16 1.74
CA THR A 102 61.62 9.76 3.02
C THR A 102 60.29 9.21 3.49
N ALA A 103 59.38 8.92 2.56
CA ALA A 103 58.06 8.36 2.84
C ALA A 103 58.06 6.86 3.13
N GLY A 104 59.17 6.16 2.84
CA GLY A 104 59.25 4.70 2.86
C GLY A 104 58.39 4.04 1.78
N ALA A 105 58.19 4.70 0.64
CA ALA A 105 57.43 4.19 -0.49
C ALA A 105 58.32 3.52 -1.53
N ASP A 106 57.80 2.49 -2.18
CA ASP A 106 58.46 1.76 -3.27
C ASP A 106 58.28 2.47 -4.62
N VAL A 107 57.14 3.17 -4.80
CA VAL A 107 56.81 4.00 -5.97
C VAL A 107 56.20 5.32 -5.56
N VAL A 108 56.52 6.37 -6.34
CA VAL A 108 55.91 7.70 -6.24
C VAL A 108 55.10 8.00 -7.51
N ILE A 109 53.87 8.46 -7.34
CA ILE A 109 53.01 8.94 -8.43
C ILE A 109 52.79 10.43 -8.26
N TYR A 110 53.03 11.19 -9.32
CA TYR A 110 52.70 12.61 -9.39
C TYR A 110 52.29 13.01 -10.81
N GLY A 111 51.54 14.09 -10.95
CA GLY A 111 51.03 14.51 -12.24
C GLY A 111 50.24 15.80 -12.21
N ALA A 112 49.68 16.13 -13.36
CA ALA A 112 48.75 17.23 -13.55
C ALA A 112 47.41 16.71 -14.06
N PHE A 113 46.34 17.40 -13.67
CA PHE A 113 44.98 17.17 -14.13
C PHE A 113 44.43 18.48 -14.67
N THR A 114 44.04 18.50 -15.94
CA THR A 114 43.48 19.67 -16.61
C THR A 114 42.10 19.32 -17.13
N GLN A 115 41.08 20.06 -16.70
CA GLN A 115 39.74 19.93 -17.27
C GLN A 115 39.69 20.66 -18.63
N ASP A 116 39.18 19.97 -19.65
CA ASP A 116 39.01 20.50 -21.01
C ASP A 116 37.55 20.31 -21.44
N GLY A 117 36.75 21.37 -21.31
CA GLY A 117 35.30 21.32 -21.49
C GLY A 117 34.61 20.34 -20.52
N ARG A 118 33.89 19.35 -21.07
CA ARG A 118 33.24 18.27 -20.30
C ARG A 118 34.18 17.09 -19.98
N GLY A 119 35.38 17.07 -20.56
CA GLY A 119 36.38 16.04 -20.40
C GLY A 119 37.60 16.48 -19.61
N PHE A 120 38.62 15.63 -19.56
CA PHE A 120 39.87 15.94 -18.88
C PHE A 120 41.10 15.30 -19.53
N VAL A 121 42.25 15.91 -19.26
CA VAL A 121 43.57 15.37 -19.52
C VAL A 121 44.28 15.15 -18.19
N MET A 122 44.74 13.92 -17.94
CA MET A 122 45.52 13.56 -16.77
C MET A 122 46.91 13.08 -17.21
N ASP A 123 47.93 13.88 -16.94
CA ASP A 123 49.33 13.64 -17.29
C ASP A 123 50.11 13.23 -16.03
N THR A 124 50.45 11.94 -15.92
CA THR A 124 51.07 11.38 -14.71
C THR A 124 52.41 10.72 -14.99
N ARG A 125 53.21 10.61 -13.93
CA ARG A 125 54.46 9.86 -13.92
C ARG A 125 54.48 8.91 -12.73
N ILE A 126 54.80 7.66 -13.03
CA ILE A 126 55.06 6.61 -12.05
C ILE A 126 56.58 6.50 -11.90
N VAL A 127 57.08 6.75 -10.70
CA VAL A 127 58.52 6.82 -10.41
C VAL A 127 58.90 5.76 -9.38
N PRO A 128 59.52 4.66 -9.80
CA PRO A 128 60.08 3.69 -8.86
C PRO A 128 61.24 4.29 -8.06
N VAL A 129 61.22 4.08 -6.74
CA VAL A 129 62.25 4.58 -5.82
C VAL A 129 63.54 3.76 -5.94
N SER A 130 63.45 2.51 -6.42
CA SER A 130 64.55 1.59 -6.70
C SER A 130 65.52 2.04 -7.81
N GLY A 131 65.28 3.18 -8.46
CA GLY A 131 66.14 3.74 -9.51
C GLY A 131 65.77 3.33 -10.93
N ALA A 132 64.75 2.49 -11.12
CA ALA A 132 64.23 2.13 -12.44
C ALA A 132 63.66 3.33 -13.22
N ARG A 133 63.62 3.23 -14.56
CA ARG A 133 63.17 4.33 -15.43
C ARG A 133 61.72 4.72 -15.11
N PRO A 134 61.39 6.03 -14.98
CA PRO A 134 60.03 6.48 -14.73
C PRO A 134 59.12 6.17 -15.93
N VAL A 135 57.88 5.78 -15.66
CA VAL A 135 56.88 5.44 -16.67
C VAL A 135 55.87 6.58 -16.78
N PRO A 136 55.79 7.30 -17.91
CA PRO A 136 54.75 8.29 -18.13
C PRO A 136 53.41 7.60 -18.44
N ALA A 137 52.31 8.14 -17.91
CA ALA A 137 50.96 7.70 -18.24
C ALA A 137 50.07 8.93 -18.47
N ARG A 138 49.60 9.08 -19.71
CA ARG A 138 48.70 10.15 -20.12
C ARG A 138 47.32 9.56 -20.44
N PHE A 139 46.28 10.15 -19.87
CA PHE A 139 44.89 9.79 -20.11
C PHE A 139 44.15 11.02 -20.62
N VAL A 140 43.52 10.91 -21.79
CA VAL A 140 42.60 11.90 -22.33
C VAL A 140 41.23 11.25 -22.32
N ARG A 141 40.25 11.88 -21.69
CA ARG A 141 38.87 11.38 -21.60
C ARG A 141 37.86 12.45 -21.96
N PRO A 142 36.84 12.12 -22.75
CA PRO A 142 35.83 13.08 -23.20
C PRO A 142 34.88 13.51 -22.08
N ASN A 143 34.76 12.73 -21.00
CA ASN A 143 33.84 12.98 -19.90
C ASN A 143 34.50 12.86 -18.52
N MET A 144 34.01 13.64 -17.55
CA MET A 144 34.47 13.59 -16.14
C MET A 144 34.17 12.26 -15.43
N THR A 145 33.14 11.52 -15.85
CA THR A 145 32.78 10.20 -15.31
C THR A 145 33.87 9.15 -15.52
N ASP A 146 34.75 9.35 -16.50
CA ASP A 146 35.80 8.38 -16.87
C ASP A 146 37.04 8.47 -15.96
N LEU A 147 37.01 9.35 -14.94
CA LEU A 147 38.11 9.51 -13.97
C LEU A 147 38.41 8.21 -13.21
N ALA A 148 37.37 7.46 -12.83
CA ALA A 148 37.55 6.19 -12.12
C ALA A 148 38.24 5.13 -12.99
N GLU A 149 37.94 5.09 -14.29
CA GLU A 149 38.58 4.19 -15.26
C GLU A 149 40.05 4.59 -15.46
N ALA A 150 40.33 5.89 -15.64
CA ALA A 150 41.69 6.41 -15.79
C ALA A 150 42.55 6.13 -14.53
N SER A 151 42.00 6.30 -13.33
CA SER A 151 42.63 5.93 -12.06
C SER A 151 42.89 4.42 -11.95
N THR A 152 41.97 3.59 -12.43
CA THR A 152 42.12 2.12 -12.43
C THR A 152 43.22 1.66 -13.39
N GLN A 153 43.30 2.28 -14.58
CA GLN A 153 44.38 2.01 -15.54
C GLN A 153 45.73 2.50 -15.01
N LEU A 154 45.78 3.64 -14.33
CA LEU A 154 46.99 4.13 -13.68
C LEU A 154 47.47 3.19 -12.55
N ALA A 155 46.54 2.69 -11.72
CA ALA A 155 46.85 1.71 -10.68
C ALA A 155 47.38 0.40 -11.26
N SER A 156 46.75 -0.11 -12.33
CA SER A 156 47.19 -1.32 -13.04
C SER A 156 48.61 -1.15 -13.63
N ARG A 157 48.91 0.01 -14.22
CA ARG A 157 50.26 0.33 -14.71
C ARG A 157 51.28 0.44 -13.59
N THR A 158 50.87 0.94 -12.42
CA THR A 158 51.74 1.04 -11.24
C THR A 158 52.09 -0.35 -10.73
N ALA A 159 51.11 -1.24 -10.60
CA ALA A 159 51.33 -2.64 -10.22
C ALA A 159 52.27 -3.38 -11.20
N ALA A 160 52.07 -3.18 -12.52
CA ALA A 160 52.94 -3.76 -13.55
C ALA A 160 54.38 -3.21 -13.52
N THR A 161 54.57 -1.96 -13.06
CA THR A 161 55.90 -1.34 -12.90
C THR A 161 56.67 -1.93 -11.70
N LEU A 162 55.94 -2.43 -10.71
CA LEU A 162 56.47 -2.94 -9.45
C LEU A 162 56.84 -4.43 -9.51
N ASN A 163 56.03 -5.26 -10.18
CA ASN A 163 56.29 -6.69 -10.33
C ASN A 163 56.31 -7.11 -11.81
N PRO A 164 57.48 -7.10 -12.48
CA PRO A 164 57.61 -7.50 -13.89
C PRO A 164 57.57 -9.02 -14.12
N VAL A 165 57.36 -9.85 -13.10
CA VAL A 165 57.43 -11.32 -13.18
C VAL A 165 56.05 -11.95 -12.93
N ALA A 166 55.20 -11.91 -13.94
CA ALA A 166 54.05 -12.81 -14.09
C ALA A 166 53.69 -12.92 -15.58
N THR A 167 54.44 -13.76 -16.29
CA THR A 167 54.08 -14.24 -17.64
C THR A 167 53.89 -15.75 -17.54
N PRO A 168 52.77 -16.34 -17.98
CA PRO A 168 52.74 -17.74 -18.35
C PRO A 168 53.26 -17.90 -19.78
N ALA A 169 54.13 -18.89 -19.96
CA ALA A 169 54.75 -19.28 -21.21
C ALA A 169 53.78 -19.99 -22.19
N ALA A 170 54.20 -19.98 -23.45
CA ALA A 170 53.49 -20.36 -24.67
C ALA A 170 53.17 -21.85 -24.85
N ALA A 171 52.13 -22.12 -25.65
CA ALA A 171 51.92 -23.31 -26.49
C ALA A 171 50.97 -22.95 -27.66
N PRO A 172 50.99 -23.69 -28.79
CA PRO A 172 51.93 -23.65 -29.91
C PRO A 172 51.41 -22.81 -31.11
N GLU A 173 52.32 -22.36 -31.99
CA GLU A 173 52.04 -21.63 -33.24
C GLU A 173 51.19 -22.44 -34.25
N PRO A 174 50.11 -21.84 -34.80
CA PRO A 174 49.64 -22.14 -36.13
C PRO A 174 50.17 -21.10 -37.14
N ALA A 175 50.47 -21.61 -38.33
CA ALA A 175 51.05 -20.94 -39.49
C ALA A 175 50.58 -19.49 -39.73
N THR A 176 51.55 -18.65 -40.10
CA THR A 176 51.43 -17.28 -40.57
C THR A 176 50.33 -17.13 -41.64
N PRO A 177 49.21 -16.43 -41.36
CA PRO A 177 48.41 -15.83 -42.40
C PRO A 177 49.00 -14.45 -42.71
N ALA A 178 49.12 -14.15 -43.99
CA ALA A 178 49.67 -12.91 -44.51
C ALA A 178 49.09 -11.67 -43.79
N LYS A 179 50.00 -10.73 -43.53
CA LYS A 179 49.74 -9.33 -43.14
C LYS A 179 48.47 -8.82 -43.85
N PRO A 180 47.34 -8.58 -43.16
CA PRO A 180 46.29 -7.74 -43.70
C PRO A 180 46.90 -6.37 -43.90
N ALA A 181 46.76 -5.84 -45.10
CA ALA A 181 47.27 -4.52 -45.44
C ALA A 181 46.81 -3.51 -44.38
N GLU A 182 47.77 -2.73 -43.90
CA GLU A 182 47.54 -1.44 -43.26
C GLU A 182 46.41 -0.73 -44.01
N PRO A 183 45.31 -0.29 -43.36
CA PRO A 183 44.41 0.64 -44.02
C PRO A 183 45.29 1.83 -44.35
N ALA A 184 45.45 2.11 -45.64
CA ALA A 184 46.09 3.33 -46.08
C ALA A 184 45.49 4.49 -45.27
N PRO A 185 46.29 5.51 -44.91
CA PRO A 185 45.74 6.71 -44.28
C PRO A 185 44.51 7.11 -45.08
N ALA A 186 43.38 7.33 -44.40
CA ALA A 186 42.17 7.78 -45.05
C ALA A 186 42.55 9.00 -45.90
N GLN A 187 42.72 8.76 -47.21
CA GLN A 187 42.76 9.84 -48.17
C GLN A 187 41.40 10.48 -47.99
N LEU A 188 41.38 11.71 -47.49
CA LEU A 188 40.28 12.62 -47.74
C LEU A 188 40.15 12.64 -49.26
N VAL A 189 39.33 11.76 -49.80
CA VAL A 189 38.88 11.86 -51.18
C VAL A 189 38.15 13.20 -51.19
N PRO A 190 38.61 14.19 -51.97
CA PRO A 190 37.83 15.40 -52.13
C PRO A 190 36.46 14.96 -52.63
N MET A 191 35.45 15.15 -51.79
CA MET A 191 34.07 14.92 -52.18
C MET A 191 33.81 15.94 -53.29
N ASN A 192 33.89 15.49 -54.55
CA ASN A 192 33.50 16.31 -55.69
C ASN A 192 31.99 16.52 -55.58
N LEU A 193 31.62 17.57 -54.86
CA LEU A 193 30.26 18.10 -54.83
C LEU A 193 29.86 18.44 -56.28
N PRO A 194 28.66 18.03 -56.73
CA PRO A 194 28.22 18.28 -58.10
C PRO A 194 28.21 19.78 -58.37
N THR A 195 29.03 20.20 -59.33
CA THR A 195 28.99 21.55 -59.91
C THR A 195 27.84 21.62 -60.93
N SER A 196 26.59 21.48 -60.48
CA SER A 196 25.39 21.98 -61.17
C SER A 196 24.17 21.72 -60.30
N GLY A 197 23.23 22.67 -60.21
CA GLY A 197 22.06 22.65 -59.33
C GLY A 197 21.02 21.54 -59.58
N LYS A 198 21.39 20.28 -59.38
CA LYS A 198 20.49 19.12 -59.25
C LYS A 198 20.78 18.44 -57.91
N GLY A 199 19.79 18.39 -57.02
CA GLY A 199 19.91 17.69 -55.74
C GLY A 199 20.03 16.17 -55.88
N LEU A 200 20.20 15.49 -54.75
CA LEU A 200 20.43 14.05 -54.64
C LEU A 200 19.39 13.25 -55.44
N ALA A 201 19.87 12.32 -56.27
CA ALA A 201 19.00 11.43 -57.04
C ALA A 201 18.34 10.36 -56.15
N ASP A 202 19.00 9.98 -55.05
CA ASP A 202 18.51 9.01 -54.06
C ASP A 202 19.35 9.05 -52.77
N VAL A 203 18.83 8.47 -51.68
CA VAL A 203 19.54 8.23 -50.41
C VAL A 203 19.36 6.77 -50.04
N GLN A 204 20.47 6.07 -49.78
CA GLN A 204 20.45 4.62 -49.51
C GLN A 204 21.20 4.29 -48.22
N VAL A 205 20.74 3.26 -47.51
CA VAL A 205 21.46 2.67 -46.38
C VAL A 205 21.82 1.23 -46.73
N ARG A 206 23.09 0.86 -46.58
CA ARG A 206 23.64 -0.45 -46.90
C ARG A 206 24.32 -1.05 -45.67
N GLY A 207 24.37 -2.38 -45.61
CA GLY A 207 24.98 -3.11 -44.50
C GLY A 207 24.02 -3.47 -43.35
N LEU A 208 22.75 -3.08 -43.47
CA LEU A 208 21.66 -3.58 -42.64
C LEU A 208 21.40 -5.07 -42.90
N ARG A 209 21.08 -5.80 -41.84
CA ARG A 209 20.87 -7.26 -41.86
C ARG A 209 19.55 -7.66 -41.22
N ASN A 210 19.19 -7.05 -40.09
CA ASN A 210 17.93 -7.35 -39.39
C ASN A 210 16.98 -6.16 -39.38
N MET A 211 17.49 -4.92 -39.44
CA MET A 211 16.66 -3.73 -39.52
C MET A 211 16.20 -3.45 -40.96
N ASP A 212 14.97 -2.97 -41.09
CA ASP A 212 14.44 -2.50 -42.37
C ASP A 212 15.12 -1.18 -42.78
N PRO A 213 15.69 -1.07 -43.99
CA PRO A 213 16.28 0.16 -44.51
C PRO A 213 15.39 1.40 -44.39
N ASP A 214 14.08 1.24 -44.56
CA ASP A 214 13.13 2.35 -44.50
C ASP A 214 13.05 2.96 -43.08
N VAL A 215 13.22 2.14 -42.04
CA VAL A 215 13.21 2.62 -40.63
C VAL A 215 14.43 3.50 -40.35
N VAL A 216 15.57 3.19 -40.97
CA VAL A 216 16.79 3.99 -40.83
C VAL A 216 16.70 5.26 -41.68
N LEU A 217 16.18 5.16 -42.90
CA LEU A 217 15.93 6.30 -43.78
C LEU A 217 14.95 7.31 -43.18
N MET A 218 13.92 6.87 -42.44
CA MET A 218 12.97 7.76 -41.76
C MET A 218 13.61 8.61 -40.65
N ARG A 219 14.77 8.21 -40.12
CA ARG A 219 15.51 8.97 -39.10
C ARG A 219 16.42 10.03 -39.70
N LEU A 220 16.77 9.90 -40.97
CA LEU A 220 17.58 10.87 -41.68
C LEU A 220 16.76 12.14 -42.01
N THR A 221 17.40 13.30 -41.90
CA THR A 221 16.79 14.57 -42.33
C THR A 221 17.01 14.82 -43.81
N ILE A 222 18.13 14.33 -44.36
CA ILE A 222 18.47 14.42 -45.78
C ILE A 222 17.60 13.44 -46.59
N ARG A 223 16.96 13.95 -47.64
CA ARG A 223 16.10 13.18 -48.55
C ARG A 223 16.52 13.35 -50.01
N LYS A 224 15.94 12.49 -50.85
CA LYS A 224 16.03 12.61 -52.31
C LYS A 224 15.57 14.01 -52.76
N GLY A 225 16.41 14.69 -53.54
CA GLY A 225 16.20 16.04 -54.02
C GLY A 225 16.95 17.13 -53.25
N ASP A 226 17.49 16.82 -52.07
CA ASP A 226 18.27 17.77 -51.27
C ASP A 226 19.68 17.97 -51.81
N SER A 227 20.30 19.11 -51.50
CA SER A 227 21.70 19.41 -51.84
C SER A 227 22.51 19.62 -50.54
N PRO A 228 22.76 18.57 -49.74
CA PRO A 228 23.42 18.71 -48.45
C PRO A 228 24.90 19.05 -48.60
N ASP A 229 25.41 19.84 -47.65
CA ASP A 229 26.85 20.09 -47.52
C ASP A 229 27.51 19.03 -46.62
N ALA A 230 28.84 19.07 -46.52
CA ALA A 230 29.61 18.10 -45.74
C ALA A 230 29.23 18.09 -44.24
N ASN A 231 28.81 19.23 -43.68
CA ASN A 231 28.39 19.33 -42.29
C ASN A 231 27.04 18.64 -42.08
N ALA A 232 26.09 18.84 -42.98
CA ALA A 232 24.80 18.16 -42.96
C ALA A 232 24.96 16.63 -43.05
N ILE A 233 25.83 16.14 -43.92
CA ILE A 233 26.11 14.69 -44.03
C ILE A 233 26.74 14.16 -42.73
N ASN A 234 27.69 14.89 -42.13
CA ASN A 234 28.30 14.48 -40.87
C ASN A 234 27.30 14.47 -39.71
N GLN A 235 26.35 15.42 -39.68
CA GLN A 235 25.25 15.41 -38.71
C GLN A 235 24.35 14.18 -38.87
N GLU A 236 24.11 13.72 -40.09
CA GLU A 236 23.37 12.48 -40.33
C GLU A 236 24.16 11.22 -39.89
N VAL A 237 25.47 11.18 -40.13
CA VAL A 237 26.33 10.10 -39.62
C VAL A 237 26.28 10.04 -38.09
N MET A 238 26.42 11.19 -37.41
CA MET A 238 26.28 11.28 -35.97
C MET A 238 24.89 10.85 -35.48
N ARG A 239 23.82 11.28 -36.17
CA ARG A 239 22.45 10.90 -35.84
C ARG A 239 22.25 9.39 -35.93
N LEU A 240 22.77 8.74 -36.98
CA LEU A 240 22.71 7.28 -37.13
C LEU A 240 23.53 6.57 -36.05
N TRP A 241 24.72 7.08 -35.72
CA TRP A 241 25.54 6.55 -34.64
C TRP A 241 24.83 6.64 -33.27
N GLU A 242 24.21 7.78 -32.97
CA GLU A 242 23.45 8.04 -31.75
C GLU A 242 22.23 7.11 -31.59
N MET A 243 21.74 6.48 -32.68
CA MET A 243 20.71 5.45 -32.58
C MET A 243 21.19 4.21 -31.80
N GLY A 244 22.50 3.99 -31.67
CA GLY A 244 23.08 2.95 -30.83
C GLY A 244 23.03 1.52 -31.39
N TYR A 245 22.47 1.33 -32.59
CA TYR A 245 22.29 0.03 -33.26
C TYR A 245 23.43 -0.36 -34.21
N PHE A 246 24.40 0.52 -34.43
CA PHE A 246 25.50 0.30 -35.38
C PHE A 246 26.85 0.33 -34.66
N THR A 247 27.79 -0.52 -35.07
CA THR A 247 29.19 -0.49 -34.60
C THR A 247 30.09 0.40 -35.46
N ASP A 248 29.66 0.68 -36.69
CA ASP A 248 30.32 1.60 -37.63
C ASP A 248 29.27 2.23 -38.54
N VAL A 249 29.46 3.51 -38.87
CA VAL A 249 28.59 4.29 -39.77
C VAL A 249 29.49 5.17 -40.63
N GLN A 250 29.44 4.97 -41.94
CA GLN A 250 30.18 5.75 -42.93
C GLN A 250 29.23 6.29 -43.99
N ALA A 251 29.59 7.41 -44.62
CA ALA A 251 28.80 8.00 -45.69
C ALA A 251 29.71 8.38 -46.87
N HIS A 252 29.30 8.01 -48.07
CA HIS A 252 29.99 8.37 -49.32
C HIS A 252 29.01 8.64 -50.46
N MET A 253 29.52 9.30 -51.51
CA MET A 253 28.75 9.64 -52.70
C MET A 253 29.06 8.65 -53.83
N GLU A 254 28.03 7.98 -54.37
CA GLU A 254 28.10 7.17 -55.59
C GLU A 254 27.38 7.92 -56.72
N GLY A 255 28.12 8.72 -57.49
CA GLY A 255 27.54 9.60 -58.50
C GLY A 255 26.69 10.72 -57.86
N ASN A 256 25.36 10.65 -57.98
CA ASN A 256 24.43 11.59 -57.36
C ASN A 256 23.56 10.93 -56.26
N VAL A 257 23.98 9.78 -55.74
CA VAL A 257 23.31 9.03 -54.66
C VAL A 257 24.19 9.09 -53.41
N LEU A 258 23.58 9.47 -52.28
CA LEU A 258 24.24 9.43 -50.96
C LEU A 258 24.02 8.05 -50.34
N VAL A 259 25.11 7.34 -50.04
CA VAL A 259 25.08 5.99 -49.48
C VAL A 259 25.64 6.02 -48.06
N PHE A 260 24.87 5.51 -47.11
CA PHE A 260 25.31 5.25 -45.74
C PHE A 260 25.64 3.76 -45.58
N ASP A 261 26.92 3.42 -45.44
CA ASP A 261 27.37 2.07 -45.09
C ASP A 261 27.39 1.92 -43.57
N VAL A 262 26.60 0.98 -43.05
CA VAL A 262 26.50 0.71 -41.61
C VAL A 262 26.83 -0.73 -41.28
N VAL A 263 27.46 -0.94 -40.11
CA VAL A 263 27.66 -2.28 -39.56
C VAL A 263 26.68 -2.45 -38.41
N GLU A 264 25.58 -3.17 -38.65
CA GLU A 264 24.55 -3.44 -37.64
C GLU A 264 25.08 -4.33 -36.50
N LYS A 265 24.78 -3.95 -35.26
CA LYS A 265 25.04 -4.74 -34.06
C LYS A 265 24.28 -6.07 -34.12
N PRO A 266 24.74 -7.12 -33.40
CA PRO A 266 24.07 -8.42 -33.41
C PRO A 266 22.66 -8.34 -32.82
N ARG A 267 21.80 -9.24 -33.26
CA ARG A 267 20.47 -9.48 -32.68
C ARG A 267 20.60 -10.39 -31.45
N ILE A 268 19.76 -10.15 -30.44
CA ILE A 268 19.71 -10.96 -29.22
C ILE A 268 18.88 -12.21 -29.50
N ASP A 269 19.50 -13.38 -29.47
CA ASP A 269 18.84 -14.67 -29.76
C ASP A 269 18.16 -15.26 -28.51
N ASN A 270 18.73 -15.01 -27.33
CA ASN A 270 18.19 -15.45 -26.05
C ASN A 270 18.70 -14.57 -24.92
N ILE A 271 17.94 -14.49 -23.83
CA ILE A 271 18.32 -13.82 -22.59
C ILE A 271 18.36 -14.89 -21.49
N ILE A 272 19.48 -14.97 -20.77
CA ILE A 272 19.69 -15.87 -19.64
C ILE A 272 19.97 -15.04 -18.41
N VAL A 273 19.35 -15.37 -17.29
CA VAL A 273 19.62 -14.73 -16.00
C VAL A 273 20.36 -15.71 -15.10
N GLU A 274 21.54 -15.33 -14.63
CA GLU A 274 22.40 -16.09 -13.72
C GLU A 274 22.52 -15.35 -12.37
N GLY A 275 22.63 -16.10 -11.28
CA GLY A 275 22.75 -15.53 -9.93
C GLY A 275 21.44 -15.01 -9.31
N ALA A 276 20.32 -15.09 -10.04
CA ALA A 276 19.00 -14.76 -9.52
C ALA A 276 18.37 -15.94 -8.76
N SER A 277 18.31 -15.84 -7.43
CA SER A 277 17.70 -16.82 -6.52
C SER A 277 16.58 -16.22 -5.66
N ALA A 278 16.61 -14.90 -5.45
CA ALA A 278 15.64 -14.18 -4.64
C ALA A 278 14.43 -13.67 -5.45
N ILE A 279 14.63 -13.39 -6.74
CA ILE A 279 13.59 -12.93 -7.66
C ILE A 279 13.55 -13.87 -8.86
N ASP A 280 12.35 -14.22 -9.29
CA ASP A 280 12.17 -15.13 -10.43
C ASP A 280 12.77 -14.51 -11.71
N GLN A 281 13.48 -15.33 -12.48
CA GLN A 281 14.18 -14.89 -13.69
C GLN A 281 13.22 -14.27 -14.72
N GLU A 282 12.00 -14.77 -14.77
CA GLU A 282 10.93 -14.26 -15.62
C GLU A 282 10.54 -12.83 -15.26
N ASP A 283 10.50 -12.48 -13.98
CA ASP A 283 10.21 -11.12 -13.51
C ASP A 283 11.34 -10.15 -13.84
N ILE A 284 12.59 -10.61 -13.73
CA ILE A 284 13.78 -9.84 -14.13
C ILE A 284 13.72 -9.54 -15.64
N ILE A 285 13.45 -10.55 -16.46
CA ILE A 285 13.28 -10.39 -17.91
C ILE A 285 12.05 -9.51 -18.22
N ALA A 286 10.96 -9.63 -17.47
CA ALA A 286 9.76 -8.83 -17.62
C ALA A 286 10.02 -7.33 -17.36
N ALA A 287 10.89 -7.00 -16.39
CA ALA A 287 11.27 -5.63 -16.07
C ALA A 287 12.19 -4.96 -17.12
N MET A 288 12.87 -5.75 -17.95
CA MET A 288 13.75 -5.25 -19.02
C MET A 288 12.95 -4.75 -20.25
N THR A 289 13.47 -3.71 -20.90
CA THR A 289 13.03 -3.27 -22.23
C THR A 289 13.64 -4.17 -23.30
N THR A 290 14.87 -4.63 -23.12
CA THR A 290 15.51 -5.56 -24.06
C THR A 290 14.79 -6.91 -24.06
N ARG A 291 14.37 -7.37 -25.25
CA ARG A 291 13.73 -8.67 -25.47
C ARG A 291 14.51 -9.51 -26.47
N THR A 292 14.26 -10.81 -26.41
CA THR A 292 14.68 -11.73 -27.47
C THR A 292 14.17 -11.25 -28.82
N GLY A 293 15.10 -11.10 -29.75
CA GLY A 293 14.85 -10.62 -31.10
C GLY A 293 15.09 -9.12 -31.31
N ASN A 294 15.41 -8.33 -30.28
CA ASN A 294 15.88 -6.95 -30.49
C ASN A 294 17.32 -6.91 -31.03
N VAL A 295 17.65 -5.83 -31.74
CA VAL A 295 19.04 -5.48 -32.06
C VAL A 295 19.69 -4.94 -30.79
N LEU A 296 20.92 -5.36 -30.52
CA LEU A 296 21.65 -4.95 -29.33
C LEU A 296 21.81 -3.42 -29.27
N ASN A 297 21.40 -2.84 -28.15
CA ASN A 297 21.60 -1.42 -27.83
C ASN A 297 22.12 -1.28 -26.38
N GLU A 298 23.31 -0.71 -26.23
CA GLU A 298 23.98 -0.59 -24.93
C GLU A 298 23.35 0.44 -23.99
N GLN A 299 22.71 1.49 -24.54
CA GLN A 299 21.98 2.47 -23.72
C GLN A 299 20.76 1.80 -23.08
N THR A 300 20.00 1.04 -23.89
CA THR A 300 18.86 0.26 -23.39
C THR A 300 19.31 -0.77 -22.35
N LEU A 301 20.45 -1.43 -22.54
CA LEU A 301 20.99 -2.36 -21.55
C LEU A 301 21.40 -1.68 -20.24
N ALA A 302 21.99 -0.48 -20.30
CA ALA A 302 22.31 0.28 -19.09
C ALA A 302 21.05 0.65 -18.30
N GLU A 303 20.00 1.09 -19.00
CA GLU A 303 18.69 1.32 -18.38
C GLU A 303 18.08 0.03 -17.81
N ASP A 304 18.19 -1.09 -18.53
CA ASP A 304 17.70 -2.39 -18.07
C ASP A 304 18.39 -2.81 -16.77
N LEU A 305 19.73 -2.68 -16.68
CA LEU A 305 20.46 -2.96 -15.44
C LEU A 305 20.00 -2.06 -14.29
N GLN A 306 19.68 -0.79 -14.56
CA GLN A 306 19.13 0.11 -13.55
C GLN A 306 17.74 -0.35 -13.10
N ARG A 307 16.84 -0.72 -14.02
CA ARG A 307 15.51 -1.26 -13.68
C ARG A 307 15.60 -2.56 -12.88
N ILE A 308 16.55 -3.43 -13.20
CA ILE A 308 16.83 -4.64 -12.40
C ILE A 308 17.31 -4.24 -11.00
N THR A 309 18.22 -3.27 -10.88
CA THR A 309 18.68 -2.77 -9.57
C THR A 309 17.50 -2.24 -8.75
N GLU A 310 16.61 -1.47 -9.37
CA GLU A 310 15.40 -0.94 -8.73
C GLU A 310 14.41 -2.05 -8.32
N LEU A 311 14.24 -3.09 -9.15
CA LEU A 311 13.44 -4.28 -8.82
C LEU A 311 13.98 -4.99 -7.57
N TYR A 312 15.30 -5.20 -7.51
CA TYR A 312 15.94 -5.81 -6.33
C TYR A 312 15.83 -4.93 -5.07
N ARG A 313 15.98 -3.60 -5.21
CA ARG A 313 15.77 -2.65 -4.10
C ARG A 313 14.37 -2.70 -3.53
N LYS A 314 13.34 -2.82 -4.38
CA LYS A 314 11.93 -2.95 -3.93
C LYS A 314 11.73 -4.19 -3.05
N GLU A 315 12.46 -5.27 -3.32
CA GLU A 315 12.42 -6.51 -2.55
C GLU A 315 13.37 -6.51 -1.34
N GLY A 316 14.08 -5.41 -1.06
CA GLY A 316 14.97 -5.26 0.09
C GLY A 316 16.44 -5.63 -0.15
N TYR A 317 16.85 -5.83 -1.41
CA TYR A 317 18.21 -6.18 -1.81
C TYR A 317 18.97 -4.94 -2.31
N TYR A 318 19.31 -4.03 -1.40
CA TYR A 318 19.95 -2.74 -1.74
C TYR A 318 21.39 -2.86 -2.25
N LEU A 319 22.04 -3.98 -1.93
CA LEU A 319 23.41 -4.28 -2.35
C LEU A 319 23.47 -5.06 -3.66
N ALA A 320 22.32 -5.27 -4.32
CA ALA A 320 22.26 -6.00 -5.58
C ALA A 320 23.06 -5.29 -6.68
N LYS A 321 23.89 -6.05 -7.40
CA LYS A 321 24.73 -5.56 -8.50
C LYS A 321 24.47 -6.40 -9.75
N PRO A 322 23.55 -5.99 -10.63
CA PRO A 322 23.35 -6.63 -11.90
C PRO A 322 24.46 -6.20 -12.88
N THR A 323 24.96 -7.17 -13.63
CA THR A 323 25.97 -7.01 -14.69
C THR A 323 25.52 -7.80 -15.91
N TYR A 324 26.16 -7.57 -17.06
CA TYR A 324 25.86 -8.35 -18.26
C TYR A 324 27.14 -8.85 -18.93
N ARG A 325 27.01 -9.94 -19.67
CA ARG A 325 28.01 -10.42 -20.62
C ARG A 325 27.32 -10.98 -21.86
N PHE A 326 28.03 -11.01 -22.98
CA PHE A 326 27.56 -11.63 -24.22
C PHE A 326 28.26 -12.97 -24.41
N GLU A 327 27.51 -13.99 -24.82
CA GLU A 327 28.05 -15.27 -25.22
C GLU A 327 27.76 -15.52 -26.70
N ASP A 328 28.82 -15.74 -27.48
CA ASP A 328 28.70 -16.06 -28.88
C ASP A 328 28.29 -17.52 -29.06
N ARG A 329 27.24 -17.75 -29.84
CA ARG A 329 26.84 -19.10 -30.21
C ARG A 329 27.60 -19.52 -31.45
N THR A 330 28.51 -20.48 -31.31
CA THR A 330 29.28 -21.04 -32.43
C THR A 330 28.36 -21.42 -33.60
N GLY A 331 28.52 -20.73 -34.73
CA GLY A 331 27.79 -20.99 -35.98
C GLY A 331 26.47 -20.24 -36.18
N ARG A 332 26.04 -19.33 -35.29
CA ARG A 332 24.88 -18.44 -35.51
C ARG A 332 25.26 -16.96 -35.38
N ARG A 333 24.50 -16.09 -36.08
CA ARG A 333 24.79 -14.64 -36.24
C ARG A 333 24.20 -13.75 -35.14
N GLY A 334 23.52 -14.33 -34.15
CA GLY A 334 22.99 -13.64 -32.97
C GLY A 334 23.81 -13.95 -31.73
N THR A 335 23.60 -13.14 -30.68
CA THR A 335 24.30 -13.25 -29.40
C THR A 335 23.36 -13.65 -28.27
N ILE A 336 23.87 -14.34 -27.27
CA ILE A 336 23.14 -14.64 -26.03
C ILE A 336 23.49 -13.55 -25.01
N LEU A 337 22.48 -12.84 -24.52
CA LEU A 337 22.64 -11.89 -23.43
C LEU A 337 22.54 -12.64 -22.10
N VAL A 338 23.62 -12.63 -21.31
CA VAL A 338 23.63 -13.22 -19.97
C VAL A 338 23.66 -12.10 -18.94
N ILE A 339 22.56 -11.94 -18.21
CA ILE A 339 22.46 -11.03 -17.07
C ILE A 339 22.94 -11.78 -15.82
N ASN A 340 24.00 -11.29 -15.20
CA ASN A 340 24.56 -11.83 -13.97
C ASN A 340 24.18 -10.92 -12.81
N VAL A 341 23.37 -11.41 -11.88
CA VAL A 341 22.98 -10.65 -10.70
C VAL A 341 23.71 -11.18 -9.47
N ASN A 342 24.50 -10.32 -8.82
CA ASN A 342 24.92 -10.57 -7.45
C ASN A 342 23.91 -9.92 -6.51
N GLU A 343 23.02 -10.71 -5.91
CA GLU A 343 21.86 -10.20 -5.16
C GLU A 343 22.27 -9.54 -3.82
N GLY A 344 23.37 -10.00 -3.22
CA GLY A 344 23.75 -9.61 -1.86
C GLY A 344 22.75 -10.09 -0.79
N ASN A 345 22.97 -9.66 0.46
CA ASN A 345 22.05 -9.98 1.55
C ASN A 345 20.85 -9.02 1.54
N LYS A 346 19.67 -9.55 1.85
CA LYS A 346 18.48 -8.73 2.10
C LYS A 346 18.68 -7.92 3.38
N LEU A 347 18.66 -6.59 3.26
CA LEU A 347 18.81 -5.67 4.39
C LEU A 347 17.44 -5.18 4.86
N TYR A 348 17.34 -4.92 6.15
CA TYR A 348 16.15 -4.35 6.77
C TYR A 348 16.52 -3.07 7.51
N ILE A 349 15.54 -2.20 7.72
CA ILE A 349 15.67 -1.03 8.59
C ILE A 349 15.82 -1.53 10.03
N THR A 350 16.97 -1.25 10.60
CA THR A 350 17.32 -1.62 11.98
C THR A 350 17.10 -0.46 12.93
N GLU A 351 17.28 0.77 12.45
CA GLU A 351 17.12 1.99 13.25
C GLU A 351 16.53 3.12 12.41
N VAL A 352 15.55 3.81 13.00
CA VAL A 352 15.08 5.11 12.49
C VAL A 352 15.25 6.14 13.60
N LYS A 353 16.07 7.16 13.35
CA LYS A 353 16.44 8.17 14.35
C LYS A 353 16.07 9.57 13.87
N VAL A 354 15.46 10.36 14.74
CA VAL A 354 15.23 11.80 14.52
C VAL A 354 16.21 12.57 15.40
N ASP A 355 17.27 13.11 14.79
CA ASP A 355 18.40 13.70 15.51
C ASP A 355 18.28 15.22 15.58
N GLY A 356 18.34 15.78 16.79
CA GLY A 356 18.21 17.23 17.03
C GLY A 356 16.97 17.68 17.79
N LEU A 357 16.13 16.74 18.25
CA LEU A 357 15.00 17.01 19.16
C LEU A 357 15.49 17.44 20.55
N LYS A 358 14.79 18.40 21.16
CA LYS A 358 15.04 18.94 22.49
C LYS A 358 13.85 18.72 23.43
N GLU A 359 12.63 19.09 23.01
CA GLU A 359 11.42 18.95 23.84
C GLU A 359 10.45 17.91 23.27
N LEU A 360 10.30 17.86 21.95
CA LEU A 360 9.50 16.85 21.26
C LEU A 360 10.08 15.44 21.43
N LYS A 361 9.19 14.45 21.56
CA LYS A 361 9.56 13.04 21.69
C LYS A 361 9.44 12.32 20.37
N GLN A 362 10.51 11.63 19.95
CA GLN A 362 10.52 10.82 18.73
C GLN A 362 9.37 9.78 18.72
N SER A 363 9.06 9.15 19.85
CA SER A 363 7.98 8.15 19.96
C SER A 363 6.60 8.65 19.56
N ASP A 364 6.36 9.96 19.64
CA ASP A 364 5.10 10.56 19.21
C ASP A 364 5.07 10.84 17.70
N MET A 365 6.23 11.08 17.09
CA MET A 365 6.42 11.23 15.63
C MET A 365 6.32 9.89 14.89
N GLU A 366 6.87 8.82 15.47
CA GLU A 366 6.88 7.46 14.88
C GLU A 366 5.49 6.94 14.48
N LYS A 367 4.44 7.45 15.14
CA LYS A 367 3.04 7.11 14.84
C LYS A 367 2.61 7.58 13.45
N TYR A 368 3.22 8.65 12.94
CA TYR A 368 2.90 9.28 11.66
C TYR A 368 3.89 8.90 10.54
N MET A 369 5.03 8.32 10.90
CA MET A 369 6.06 7.85 9.96
C MET A 369 5.66 6.52 9.31
N ALA A 370 5.99 6.39 8.02
CA ALA A 370 5.79 5.20 7.21
C ALA A 370 6.93 4.20 7.37
N LEU A 371 8.17 4.70 7.46
CA LEU A 371 9.36 3.89 7.71
C LEU A 371 9.36 3.45 9.16
N ARG A 372 9.53 2.15 9.37
CA ARG A 372 9.58 1.53 10.69
C ARG A 372 10.68 0.50 10.74
N GLU A 373 11.27 0.37 11.91
CA GLU A 373 12.20 -0.69 12.24
C GLU A 373 11.55 -2.07 12.08
N ARG A 374 12.39 -3.07 11.83
CA ARG A 374 11.94 -4.45 11.73
C ARG A 374 11.46 -4.96 13.09
N GLY A 375 10.16 -5.28 13.18
CA GLY A 375 9.53 -5.86 14.37
C GLY A 375 9.24 -7.36 14.23
N LEU A 376 8.71 -7.96 15.30
CA LEU A 376 8.32 -9.39 15.34
C LEU A 376 7.26 -9.77 14.28
N PHE A 377 6.45 -8.80 13.83
CA PHE A 377 5.37 -9.00 12.86
C PHE A 377 5.67 -8.44 11.46
N SER A 378 6.91 -7.99 11.21
CA SER A 378 7.33 -7.42 9.92
C SER A 378 7.05 -8.30 8.70
N TRP A 379 6.97 -9.62 8.89
CA TRP A 379 6.65 -10.58 7.83
C TRP A 379 5.19 -10.51 7.35
N ILE A 380 4.26 -9.98 8.16
CA ILE A 380 2.85 -9.76 7.78
C ILE A 380 2.67 -8.33 7.25
N THR A 381 3.27 -7.36 7.92
CA THR A 381 3.06 -5.92 7.66
C THR A 381 3.90 -5.39 6.50
N GLY A 382 4.96 -6.10 6.11
CA GLY A 382 5.97 -5.60 5.17
C GLY A 382 6.82 -4.45 5.73
N SER A 383 6.74 -4.16 7.03
CA SER A 383 7.53 -3.11 7.69
C SER A 383 8.99 -3.53 7.87
N GLY A 384 9.92 -2.57 7.82
CA GLY A 384 11.35 -2.84 7.89
C GLY A 384 12.04 -2.98 6.53
N VAL A 385 11.31 -2.83 5.41
CA VAL A 385 11.92 -2.66 4.08
C VAL A 385 11.94 -1.17 3.75
N LEU A 386 13.09 -0.63 3.37
CA LEU A 386 13.25 0.77 2.97
C LEU A 386 12.62 1.03 1.61
N LYS A 387 11.64 1.92 1.57
CA LYS A 387 11.15 2.50 0.32
C LYS A 387 11.64 3.94 0.26
N GLU A 388 12.44 4.27 -0.75
CA GLU A 388 13.05 5.60 -0.89
C GLU A 388 11.98 6.71 -0.96
N GLU A 389 10.83 6.45 -1.59
CA GLU A 389 9.67 7.35 -1.62
C GLU A 389 9.12 7.71 -0.23
N TYR A 390 9.34 6.87 0.78
CA TYR A 390 8.89 7.15 2.14
C TYR A 390 9.84 8.05 2.92
N LEU A 391 11.10 8.21 2.47
CA LEU A 391 12.05 9.13 3.12
C LEU A 391 11.54 10.58 3.06
N GLU A 392 11.18 11.04 1.87
CA GLU A 392 10.64 12.39 1.68
C GLU A 392 9.26 12.56 2.36
N ARG A 393 8.40 11.54 2.26
CA ARG A 393 7.12 11.52 2.96
C ARG A 393 7.30 11.70 4.47
N ASP A 394 8.23 10.96 5.07
CA ASP A 394 8.46 10.98 6.51
C ASP A 394 9.15 12.27 6.96
N THR A 395 10.06 12.83 6.15
CA THR A 395 10.59 14.19 6.35
C THR A 395 9.45 15.21 6.46
N ASN A 396 8.50 15.17 5.54
CA ASN A 396 7.33 16.05 5.57
C ASN A 396 6.39 15.75 6.75
N ALA A 397 6.22 14.49 7.13
CA ALA A 397 5.40 14.09 8.27
C ALA A 397 6.00 14.58 9.61
N ILE A 398 7.32 14.49 9.77
CA ILE A 398 8.05 15.01 10.94
C ILE A 398 7.88 16.54 11.02
N ALA A 399 8.07 17.25 9.90
CA ALA A 399 7.88 18.70 9.84
C ALA A 399 6.44 19.08 10.19
N ALA A 400 5.45 18.40 9.59
CA ALA A 400 4.04 18.64 9.86
C ALA A 400 3.66 18.37 11.32
N TYR A 401 4.23 17.33 11.94
CA TYR A 401 4.01 17.05 13.36
C TYR A 401 4.54 18.17 14.25
N GLY A 402 5.76 18.68 14.00
CA GLY A 402 6.28 19.81 14.75
C GLY A 402 5.43 21.07 14.61
N LEU A 403 5.02 21.40 13.38
CA LEU A 403 4.08 22.50 13.11
C LEU A 403 2.74 22.28 13.83
N ASN A 404 2.27 21.04 13.91
CA ASN A 404 1.04 20.68 14.63
C ASN A 404 1.15 20.84 16.15
N GLU A 405 2.34 20.66 16.71
CA GLU A 405 2.64 20.90 18.12
C GLU A 405 2.99 22.37 18.39
N GLY A 406 3.07 23.25 17.38
CA GLY A 406 3.30 24.69 17.54
C GLY A 406 4.75 25.14 17.30
N TYR A 407 5.61 24.28 16.77
CA TYR A 407 6.99 24.60 16.41
C TYR A 407 7.05 25.12 14.96
N VAL A 408 6.63 26.37 14.77
CA VAL A 408 6.47 27.01 13.44
C VAL A 408 7.78 27.11 12.65
N ASP A 409 8.91 27.18 13.36
CA ASP A 409 10.25 27.27 12.77
C ASP A 409 10.96 25.91 12.70
N MET A 410 10.24 24.79 12.86
CA MET A 410 10.82 23.46 12.76
C MET A 410 11.34 23.22 11.33
N GLN A 411 12.60 22.82 11.22
CA GLN A 411 13.24 22.44 9.97
C GLN A 411 13.66 20.98 10.04
N VAL A 412 13.40 20.24 8.97
CA VAL A 412 13.86 18.86 8.79
C VAL A 412 14.80 18.84 7.59
N GLY A 413 16.04 18.41 7.81
CA GLY A 413 17.05 18.28 6.77
C GLY A 413 16.83 17.04 5.89
N ALA A 414 17.67 16.88 4.87
CA ALA A 414 17.66 15.70 4.02
C ALA A 414 17.98 14.44 4.86
N PRO A 415 17.22 13.35 4.70
CA PRO A 415 17.47 12.13 5.46
C PRO A 415 18.79 11.49 5.03
N GLU A 416 19.56 11.04 6.02
CA GLU A 416 20.80 10.30 5.81
C GLU A 416 20.52 8.80 5.93
N VAL A 417 20.89 8.03 4.92
CA VAL A 417 20.72 6.56 4.90
C VAL A 417 22.08 5.90 4.91
N ASP A 418 22.38 5.17 5.98
CA ASP A 418 23.62 4.43 6.14
C ASP A 418 23.37 2.92 6.03
N TYR A 419 24.17 2.25 5.19
CA TYR A 419 24.06 0.82 4.91
C TYR A 419 25.19 0.10 5.63
N LYS A 420 24.88 -0.53 6.77
CA LYS A 420 25.84 -1.25 7.61
C LYS A 420 25.67 -2.76 7.47
N GLU A 421 26.60 -3.53 8.05
CA GLU A 421 26.55 -5.00 8.04
C GLU A 421 25.33 -5.56 8.80
N ASP A 422 24.82 -4.84 9.79
CA ASP A 422 23.67 -5.21 10.62
C ASP A 422 22.32 -4.70 10.09
N GLY A 423 22.31 -3.84 9.07
CA GLY A 423 21.11 -3.37 8.39
C GLY A 423 21.19 -1.92 7.92
N ILE A 424 20.03 -1.29 7.76
CA ILE A 424 19.88 0.08 7.28
C ILE A 424 19.56 0.99 8.46
N HIS A 425 20.33 2.06 8.62
CA HIS A 425 20.09 3.12 9.60
C HIS A 425 19.65 4.38 8.87
N ILE A 426 18.55 4.98 9.33
CA ILE A 426 17.98 6.18 8.73
C ILE A 426 17.99 7.29 9.77
N ILE A 427 18.62 8.42 9.45
CA ILE A 427 18.72 9.57 10.34
C ILE A 427 18.03 10.78 9.70
N PHE A 428 17.05 11.34 10.40
CA PHE A 428 16.38 12.57 10.04
C PHE A 428 16.93 13.72 10.90
N PRO A 429 17.84 14.55 10.38
CA PRO A 429 18.34 15.70 11.12
C PRO A 429 17.25 16.77 11.24
N VAL A 430 17.01 17.29 12.44
CA VAL A 430 15.97 18.28 12.72
C VAL A 430 16.49 19.45 13.55
N SER A 431 15.89 20.62 13.32
CA SER A 431 16.02 21.80 14.18
C SER A 431 14.63 22.20 14.63
N GLU A 432 14.32 21.96 15.90
CA GLU A 432 12.98 22.13 16.47
C GLU A 432 12.50 23.59 16.54
N GLY A 433 13.39 24.53 16.86
CA GLY A 433 13.01 25.93 17.07
C GLY A 433 12.18 26.16 18.35
N PRO A 434 11.70 27.39 18.61
CA PRO A 434 10.81 27.69 19.72
C PRO A 434 9.34 27.33 19.41
N ARG A 435 8.56 27.10 20.46
CA ARG A 435 7.12 26.83 20.38
C ARG A 435 6.30 28.12 20.42
N TYR A 436 5.24 28.21 19.62
CA TYR A 436 4.43 29.41 19.45
C TYR A 436 2.97 29.22 19.87
N ASN A 437 2.41 30.20 20.59
CA ASN A 437 0.98 30.30 20.91
C ASN A 437 0.20 31.08 19.84
N VAL A 438 -1.10 30.82 19.71
CA VAL A 438 -1.97 31.58 18.81
C VAL A 438 -2.32 32.92 19.46
N ASN A 439 -2.00 34.04 18.81
CA ASN A 439 -2.30 35.39 19.32
C ASN A 439 -3.52 36.04 18.64
N GLU A 440 -3.62 35.93 17.32
CA GLU A 440 -4.71 36.57 16.56
C GLU A 440 -5.16 35.68 15.41
N VAL A 441 -6.47 35.66 15.15
CA VAL A 441 -7.09 35.03 13.98
C VAL A 441 -7.75 36.13 13.17
N SER A 442 -7.46 36.17 11.87
CA SER A 442 -7.96 37.21 10.97
C SER A 442 -8.41 36.64 9.62
N PHE A 443 -9.31 37.36 8.96
CA PHE A 443 -9.84 37.00 7.65
C PHE A 443 -9.61 38.16 6.67
N ALA A 444 -9.12 37.86 5.48
CA ALA A 444 -8.83 38.84 4.44
C ALA A 444 -9.39 38.40 3.08
N GLY A 445 -9.42 39.30 2.10
CA GLY A 445 -9.95 39.02 0.76
C GLY A 445 -11.47 39.19 0.65
N ASP A 446 -12.13 38.29 -0.06
CA ASP A 446 -13.56 38.37 -0.42
C ASP A 446 -14.48 37.75 0.64
N VAL A 447 -14.41 38.25 1.87
CA VAL A 447 -15.17 37.70 3.00
C VAL A 447 -16.68 37.87 2.78
N LEU A 448 -17.45 36.78 2.93
CA LEU A 448 -18.91 36.76 2.69
C LEU A 448 -19.73 37.26 3.89
N ASP A 449 -19.22 37.07 5.11
CA ASP A 449 -19.95 37.31 6.36
C ASP A 449 -19.19 38.26 7.30
N THR A 450 -19.79 38.62 8.44
CA THR A 450 -19.13 39.42 9.48
C THR A 450 -17.99 38.64 10.13
N GLN A 451 -17.00 39.36 10.64
CA GLN A 451 -15.87 38.75 11.35
C GLN A 451 -16.33 37.82 12.48
N GLU A 452 -17.31 38.24 13.29
CA GLU A 452 -17.85 37.42 14.38
C GLU A 452 -18.46 36.09 13.89
N ASN A 453 -19.13 36.09 12.73
CA ASN A 453 -19.68 34.86 12.16
C ASN A 453 -18.59 33.97 11.56
N MET A 454 -17.54 34.56 10.99
CA MET A 454 -16.39 33.84 10.47
C MET A 454 -15.56 33.19 11.59
N GLU A 455 -15.39 33.88 12.72
CA GLU A 455 -14.71 33.37 13.92
C GLU A 455 -15.42 32.12 14.48
N LYS A 456 -16.76 32.09 14.48
CA LYS A 456 -17.54 30.91 14.90
C LYS A 456 -17.38 29.68 13.99
N LEU A 457 -16.84 29.84 12.78
CA LEU A 457 -16.62 28.73 11.84
C LEU A 457 -15.23 28.09 11.97
N VAL A 458 -14.31 28.72 12.71
CA VAL A 458 -12.92 28.28 12.85
C VAL A 458 -12.61 27.92 14.30
N GLU A 459 -12.01 26.75 14.52
CA GLU A 459 -11.61 26.28 15.85
C GLU A 459 -10.35 26.99 16.35
N MET A 460 -9.54 27.54 15.44
CA MET A 460 -8.37 28.36 15.80
C MET A 460 -8.75 29.57 16.68
N ASP A 461 -9.97 30.10 16.58
CA ASP A 461 -10.40 31.22 17.43
C ASP A 461 -10.64 30.78 18.89
N GLU A 462 -11.16 29.57 19.10
CA GLU A 462 -11.27 28.96 20.43
C GLU A 462 -9.88 28.72 21.03
N TRP A 463 -8.94 28.22 20.21
CA TRP A 463 -7.55 27.99 20.62
C TRP A 463 -6.83 29.30 21.00
N LYS A 464 -7.11 30.40 20.28
CA LYS A 464 -6.67 31.75 20.66
C LYS A 464 -7.21 32.14 22.03
N ALA A 465 -8.50 31.91 22.28
CA ALA A 465 -9.15 32.26 23.55
C ALA A 465 -8.59 31.46 24.74
N GLU A 466 -8.19 30.21 24.52
CA GLU A 466 -7.56 29.33 25.51
C GLU A 466 -6.04 29.57 25.67
N ASN A 467 -5.45 30.44 24.86
CA ASN A 467 -4.00 30.65 24.76
C ASN A 467 -3.24 29.34 24.43
N SER A 468 -3.83 28.52 23.58
CA SER A 468 -3.28 27.24 23.13
C SER A 468 -2.13 27.41 22.13
N TYR A 469 -1.31 26.38 21.98
CA TYR A 469 -0.22 26.35 20.99
C TYR A 469 -0.76 26.25 19.57
N PHE A 470 -0.05 26.79 18.58
CA PHE A 470 -0.44 26.69 17.18
C PHE A 470 -0.55 25.23 16.72
N SER A 471 -1.54 24.92 15.89
CA SER A 471 -1.67 23.63 15.23
C SER A 471 -1.92 23.81 13.72
N LEU A 472 -1.02 23.24 12.91
CA LEU A 472 -1.22 23.14 11.46
C LEU A 472 -2.49 22.38 11.08
N THR A 473 -2.83 21.31 11.81
CA THR A 473 -4.03 20.50 11.52
C THR A 473 -5.29 21.34 11.69
N VAL A 474 -5.42 22.04 12.82
CA VAL A 474 -6.59 22.92 13.07
C VAL A 474 -6.68 24.00 11.99
N MET A 475 -5.55 24.62 11.62
CA MET A 475 -5.53 25.64 10.57
C MET A 475 -6.01 25.11 9.20
N GLN A 476 -5.54 23.92 8.81
CA GLN A 476 -5.93 23.29 7.55
C GLN A 476 -7.40 22.83 7.56
N GLU A 477 -7.87 22.29 8.68
CA GLU A 477 -9.28 21.94 8.85
C GLU A 477 -10.19 23.16 8.79
N ASP A 478 -9.81 24.26 9.44
CA ASP A 478 -10.50 25.54 9.38
C ASP A 478 -10.55 26.09 7.96
N ALA A 479 -9.44 26.10 7.24
CA ALA A 479 -9.41 26.51 5.83
C ALA A 479 -10.40 25.69 4.99
N LYS A 480 -10.48 24.37 5.23
CA LYS A 480 -11.44 23.47 4.57
C LYS A 480 -12.89 23.73 5.02
N ARG A 481 -13.16 23.99 6.31
CA ARG A 481 -14.49 24.35 6.84
C ARG A 481 -14.98 25.64 6.20
N LEU A 482 -14.11 26.65 6.14
CA LEU A 482 -14.37 27.91 5.43
C LEU A 482 -14.62 27.64 3.94
N GLN A 483 -13.74 26.94 3.24
CA GLN A 483 -13.94 26.61 1.82
C GLN A 483 -15.28 25.91 1.56
N ASN A 484 -15.66 24.97 2.43
CA ASN A 484 -16.95 24.28 2.37
C ASN A 484 -18.13 25.25 2.60
N TYR A 485 -18.03 26.18 3.55
CA TYR A 485 -19.05 27.22 3.77
C TYR A 485 -19.32 28.02 2.49
N TYR A 486 -18.29 28.43 1.76
CA TYR A 486 -18.45 29.12 0.47
C TYR A 486 -19.01 28.20 -0.63
N ASN A 487 -18.49 26.97 -0.75
CA ASN A 487 -18.98 25.98 -1.71
C ASN A 487 -20.48 25.69 -1.53
N ASP A 488 -20.96 25.65 -0.28
CA ASP A 488 -22.37 25.37 0.06
C ASP A 488 -23.29 26.55 -0.28
N GLN A 489 -22.72 27.75 -0.47
CA GLN A 489 -23.44 28.94 -0.95
C GLN A 489 -23.36 29.13 -2.48
N GLY A 490 -22.72 28.19 -3.19
CA GLY A 490 -22.63 28.14 -4.65
C GLY A 490 -21.33 28.65 -5.28
N TYR A 491 -20.32 28.93 -4.47
CA TYR A 491 -19.01 29.39 -4.93
C TYR A 491 -18.05 28.20 -5.12
N ALA A 492 -18.16 27.47 -6.23
CA ALA A 492 -17.46 26.20 -6.43
C ALA A 492 -15.93 26.28 -6.50
N TYR A 493 -15.41 27.43 -6.94
CA TYR A 493 -13.98 27.69 -7.05
C TYR A 493 -13.46 28.57 -5.90
N ALA A 494 -14.17 28.59 -4.77
CA ALA A 494 -13.70 29.28 -3.60
C ALA A 494 -12.39 28.64 -3.10
N GLU A 495 -11.40 29.48 -2.82
CA GLU A 495 -10.10 29.09 -2.30
C GLU A 495 -9.84 29.85 -0.99
N VAL A 496 -9.26 29.17 -0.01
CA VAL A 496 -8.90 29.76 1.27
C VAL A 496 -7.42 29.48 1.51
N ASP A 497 -6.59 30.51 1.28
CA ASP A 497 -5.17 30.45 1.55
C ASP A 497 -4.90 30.75 3.02
N THR A 498 -3.92 30.06 3.62
CA THR A 498 -3.53 30.26 5.02
C THR A 498 -2.18 30.96 5.10
N ARG A 499 -2.06 31.97 5.97
CA ARG A 499 -0.78 32.62 6.28
C ARG A 499 -0.54 32.62 7.78
N VAL A 500 0.67 32.24 8.17
CA VAL A 500 1.16 32.35 9.55
C VAL A 500 2.13 33.51 9.62
N ILE A 501 1.83 34.50 10.46
CA ILE A 501 2.62 35.72 10.63
C ILE A 501 3.18 35.73 12.04
N LYS A 502 4.49 35.95 12.19
CA LYS A 502 5.13 36.14 13.50
C LYS A 502 5.12 37.64 13.83
N PRO A 503 4.27 38.12 14.74
CA PRO A 503 4.23 39.54 15.10
C PRO A 503 5.51 39.97 15.83
N ASP A 504 6.08 41.12 15.42
CA ASP A 504 7.29 41.67 16.03
C ASP A 504 7.05 42.16 17.48
N ASP A 505 5.82 42.59 17.79
CA ASP A 505 5.42 43.14 19.10
C ASP A 505 5.07 42.08 20.15
N LYS A 506 4.88 40.81 19.75
CA LYS A 506 4.61 39.68 20.65
C LYS A 506 5.43 38.43 20.30
N PRO A 507 6.73 38.41 20.67
CA PRO A 507 7.60 37.25 20.45
C PRO A 507 7.03 35.97 21.09
N GLY A 508 7.21 34.82 20.42
CA GLY A 508 6.68 33.54 20.89
C GLY A 508 5.19 33.31 20.59
N THR A 509 4.58 34.18 19.79
CA THR A 509 3.21 33.99 19.29
C THR A 509 3.12 34.06 17.78
N VAL A 510 2.02 33.58 17.21
CA VAL A 510 1.71 33.68 15.78
C VAL A 510 0.29 34.19 15.54
N ASN A 511 0.14 34.94 14.46
CA ASN A 511 -1.14 35.37 13.92
C ASN A 511 -1.49 34.48 12.73
N VAL A 512 -2.69 33.92 12.74
CA VAL A 512 -3.23 33.09 11.65
C VAL A 512 -4.16 33.95 10.80
N CYS A 513 -3.89 34.02 9.50
CA CYS A 513 -4.71 34.79 8.56
C CYS A 513 -5.24 33.86 7.46
N TYR A 514 -6.57 33.80 7.34
CA TYR A 514 -7.27 33.12 6.26
C TYR A 514 -7.59 34.13 5.16
N VAL A 515 -6.97 33.97 3.99
CA VAL A 515 -7.18 34.84 2.81
C VAL A 515 -8.15 34.14 1.88
N ILE A 516 -9.38 34.66 1.80
CA ILE A 516 -10.46 34.07 1.00
C ILE A 516 -10.49 34.68 -0.40
N ASN A 517 -10.49 33.81 -1.41
CA ASN A 517 -10.86 34.15 -2.77
C ASN A 517 -12.19 33.45 -3.11
N LYS A 518 -13.27 34.23 -3.10
CA LYS A 518 -14.62 33.69 -3.21
C LYS A 518 -14.97 33.23 -4.63
N ARG A 519 -14.40 33.88 -5.65
CA ARG A 519 -14.82 33.74 -7.06
C ARG A 519 -16.33 33.95 -7.25
N GLN A 520 -16.87 33.62 -8.41
CA GLN A 520 -18.29 33.79 -8.74
C GLN A 520 -19.10 32.52 -8.50
N LYS A 521 -20.42 32.69 -8.37
CA LYS A 521 -21.36 31.56 -8.30
C LYS A 521 -21.49 30.90 -9.66
N ILE A 522 -21.69 29.59 -9.66
CA ILE A 522 -21.86 28.83 -10.90
C ILE A 522 -23.08 27.90 -10.83
N PHE A 523 -23.56 27.52 -12.00
CA PHE A 523 -24.64 26.57 -12.22
C PHE A 523 -24.12 25.33 -12.95
N VAL A 524 -24.68 24.16 -12.60
CA VAL A 524 -24.40 22.92 -13.32
C VAL A 524 -25.20 22.94 -14.61
N ARG A 525 -24.55 23.09 -15.76
CA ARG A 525 -25.23 23.07 -17.07
C ARG A 525 -25.66 21.66 -17.44
N ARG A 526 -24.73 20.71 -17.34
CA ARG A 526 -24.97 19.28 -17.59
C ARG A 526 -24.18 18.42 -16.62
N LEU A 527 -24.79 17.32 -16.21
CA LEU A 527 -24.15 16.23 -15.49
C LEU A 527 -23.79 15.12 -16.47
N LEU A 528 -22.49 14.83 -16.57
CA LEU A 528 -21.94 13.82 -17.47
C LEU A 528 -21.34 12.68 -16.64
N VAL A 529 -21.59 11.45 -17.05
CA VAL A 529 -21.03 10.26 -16.41
C VAL A 529 -20.04 9.61 -17.37
N GLU A 530 -18.83 9.30 -16.89
CA GLU A 530 -17.78 8.66 -17.69
C GLU A 530 -17.14 7.48 -16.95
N GLY A 531 -16.74 6.45 -17.69
CA GLY A 531 -16.01 5.29 -17.19
C GLY A 531 -16.88 4.13 -16.68
N ASN A 532 -18.21 4.27 -16.71
CA ASN A 532 -19.19 3.23 -16.40
C ASN A 532 -19.45 2.31 -17.62
N LEU A 533 -18.55 1.37 -17.88
CA LEU A 533 -18.66 0.48 -19.05
C LEU A 533 -19.77 -0.58 -18.91
N LYS A 534 -20.02 -1.07 -17.68
CA LYS A 534 -21.06 -2.08 -17.39
C LYS A 534 -22.27 -1.49 -16.69
N THR A 535 -22.03 -0.59 -15.73
CA THR A 535 -23.04 0.07 -14.90
C THR A 535 -23.80 1.08 -15.72
N ARG A 536 -25.12 1.04 -15.66
CA ARG A 536 -25.97 1.96 -16.41
C ARG A 536 -25.95 3.36 -15.79
N ASP A 537 -26.05 4.38 -16.63
CA ASP A 537 -26.03 5.79 -16.21
C ASP A 537 -27.07 6.08 -15.13
N ASN A 538 -28.30 5.55 -15.27
CA ASN A 538 -29.38 5.77 -14.30
C ASN A 538 -29.03 5.32 -12.88
N VAL A 539 -28.16 4.31 -12.73
CA VAL A 539 -27.69 3.83 -11.42
C VAL A 539 -26.83 4.88 -10.72
N ILE A 540 -26.05 5.65 -11.48
CA ILE A 540 -25.20 6.73 -10.98
C ILE A 540 -26.04 7.99 -10.78
N LEU A 541 -26.82 8.37 -11.80
CA LEU A 541 -27.63 9.59 -11.81
C LEU A 541 -28.63 9.65 -10.64
N ARG A 542 -29.27 8.54 -10.28
CA ARG A 542 -30.22 8.50 -9.15
C ARG A 542 -29.58 8.66 -7.76
N GLU A 543 -28.25 8.58 -7.67
CA GLU A 543 -27.51 8.90 -6.45
C GLU A 543 -27.01 10.34 -6.41
N MET A 544 -27.09 11.07 -7.52
CA MET A 544 -26.73 12.48 -7.61
C MET A 544 -27.81 13.36 -6.99
N ARG A 545 -27.40 14.34 -6.20
CA ARG A 545 -28.25 15.38 -5.59
C ARG A 545 -28.22 16.70 -6.35
N LEU A 546 -27.23 16.88 -7.23
CA LEU A 546 -27.18 17.95 -8.22
C LEU A 546 -27.60 17.35 -9.56
N GLY A 547 -28.47 18.06 -10.28
CA GLY A 547 -28.86 17.74 -11.65
C GLY A 547 -28.56 18.89 -12.62
N ASP A 548 -28.98 18.69 -13.86
CA ASP A 548 -28.87 19.71 -14.92
C ASP A 548 -29.68 20.97 -14.57
N GLY A 549 -29.04 22.13 -14.64
CA GLY A 549 -29.61 23.44 -14.35
C GLY A 549 -29.56 23.86 -12.88
N ASP A 550 -29.15 22.99 -11.96
CA ASP A 550 -29.11 23.31 -10.54
C ASP A 550 -28.00 24.34 -10.23
N PRO A 551 -28.22 25.27 -9.28
CA PRO A 551 -27.11 26.03 -8.71
C PRO A 551 -26.14 25.05 -8.04
N TYR A 552 -24.84 25.28 -8.21
CA TYR A 552 -23.86 24.46 -7.52
C TYR A 552 -24.05 24.56 -6.01
N GLU A 553 -23.91 23.44 -5.32
CA GLU A 553 -23.93 23.38 -3.86
C GLU A 553 -22.98 22.27 -3.41
N GLY A 554 -21.90 22.65 -2.74
CA GLY A 554 -20.86 21.72 -2.29
C GLY A 554 -21.41 20.58 -1.43
N ALA A 555 -22.36 20.88 -0.53
CA ALA A 555 -23.01 19.90 0.33
C ALA A 555 -23.70 18.79 -0.47
N LYS A 556 -24.43 19.15 -1.53
CA LYS A 556 -25.09 18.17 -2.42
C LYS A 556 -24.07 17.35 -3.21
N LEU A 557 -22.99 17.96 -3.71
CA LEU A 557 -21.95 17.23 -4.42
C LEU A 557 -21.26 16.22 -3.51
N ARG A 558 -20.77 16.65 -2.34
CA ARG A 558 -20.14 15.77 -1.34
C ARG A 558 -21.08 14.63 -0.96
N ARG A 559 -22.36 14.93 -0.74
CA ARG A 559 -23.37 13.91 -0.45
C ARG A 559 -23.58 12.92 -1.58
N SER A 560 -23.55 13.38 -2.83
CA SER A 560 -23.63 12.52 -4.01
C SER A 560 -22.43 11.56 -4.06
N THR A 561 -21.23 12.09 -3.82
CA THR A 561 -19.99 11.32 -3.78
C THR A 561 -20.02 10.24 -2.68
N GLU A 562 -20.49 10.58 -1.48
CA GLU A 562 -20.70 9.60 -0.41
C GLU A 562 -21.69 8.49 -0.81
N ARG A 563 -22.82 8.84 -1.43
CA ARG A 563 -23.82 7.85 -1.86
C ARG A 563 -23.27 6.92 -2.94
N LEU A 564 -22.53 7.44 -3.91
CA LEU A 564 -21.87 6.65 -4.94
C LEU A 564 -20.80 5.72 -4.35
N ASN A 565 -19.97 6.22 -3.43
CA ASN A 565 -18.98 5.39 -2.73
C ASN A 565 -19.63 4.27 -1.91
N ARG A 566 -20.79 4.53 -1.28
CA ARG A 566 -21.56 3.52 -0.54
C ARG A 566 -22.12 2.40 -1.42
N LEU A 567 -22.24 2.59 -2.74
CA LEU A 567 -22.65 1.51 -3.66
C LEU A 567 -21.58 0.41 -3.78
N ARG A 568 -20.29 0.77 -3.64
CA ARG A 568 -19.14 -0.13 -3.85
C ARG A 568 -19.09 -0.74 -5.27
N TYR A 569 -19.62 -0.03 -6.26
CA TYR A 569 -19.51 -0.42 -7.67
C TYR A 569 -18.24 0.11 -8.34
N PHE A 570 -17.56 1.05 -7.68
CA PHE A 570 -16.44 1.79 -8.25
C PHE A 570 -15.25 1.72 -7.29
N SER A 571 -14.04 1.50 -7.84
CA SER A 571 -12.79 1.51 -7.08
C SER A 571 -12.21 2.93 -6.94
N ALA A 572 -12.59 3.82 -7.86
CA ALA A 572 -12.25 5.24 -7.81
C ALA A 572 -13.42 6.05 -8.34
N LEU A 573 -13.66 7.19 -7.70
CA LEU A 573 -14.70 8.15 -8.03
C LEU A 573 -14.05 9.53 -8.00
N ASP A 574 -14.18 10.27 -9.09
CA ASP A 574 -13.68 11.62 -9.23
C ASP A 574 -14.78 12.51 -9.82
N THR A 575 -14.86 13.75 -9.34
CA THR A 575 -15.86 14.72 -9.77
C THR A 575 -15.14 15.97 -10.24
N GLU A 576 -15.25 16.25 -11.53
CA GLU A 576 -14.57 17.36 -12.18
C GLU A 576 -15.59 18.39 -12.65
N LEU A 577 -15.35 19.66 -12.34
CA LEU A 577 -16.10 20.78 -12.90
C LEU A 577 -15.38 21.25 -14.15
N VAL A 578 -16.00 21.05 -15.31
CA VAL A 578 -15.44 21.46 -16.60
C VAL A 578 -16.00 22.84 -16.96
N PRO A 579 -15.15 23.88 -17.07
CA PRO A 579 -15.60 25.21 -17.48
C PRO A 579 -16.25 25.18 -18.86
N THR A 580 -17.28 26.02 -19.05
CA THR A 580 -17.93 26.19 -20.34
C THR A 580 -17.55 27.54 -20.97
N GLU A 581 -18.11 27.86 -22.13
CA GLU A 581 -17.95 29.19 -22.73
C GLU A 581 -18.54 30.31 -21.84
N SER A 582 -19.51 29.98 -20.97
CA SER A 582 -20.06 30.93 -19.99
C SER A 582 -19.39 30.72 -18.64
N GLU A 583 -18.88 31.80 -18.06
CA GLU A 583 -18.11 31.70 -16.82
C GLU A 583 -18.96 31.38 -15.57
N ASP A 584 -20.29 31.51 -15.67
CA ASP A 584 -21.28 31.16 -14.65
C ASP A 584 -21.83 29.73 -14.80
N GLN A 585 -21.33 28.96 -15.78
CA GLN A 585 -21.79 27.60 -16.06
C GLN A 585 -20.63 26.62 -16.16
N VAL A 586 -20.83 25.45 -15.57
CA VAL A 586 -19.90 24.31 -15.66
C VAL A 586 -20.63 23.04 -16.02
N ASP A 587 -19.96 22.13 -16.71
CA ASP A 587 -20.40 20.74 -16.80
C ASP A 587 -19.82 19.96 -15.63
N LEU A 588 -20.66 19.27 -14.86
CA LEU A 588 -20.23 18.39 -13.78
C LEU A 588 -19.97 17.00 -14.35
N LYS A 589 -18.70 16.61 -14.42
CA LYS A 589 -18.29 15.31 -14.92
C LYS A 589 -18.00 14.36 -13.76
N VAL A 590 -18.77 13.29 -13.66
CA VAL A 590 -18.60 12.20 -12.70
C VAL A 590 -17.82 11.08 -13.37
N LYS A 591 -16.53 11.00 -13.07
CA LYS A 591 -15.63 9.95 -13.58
C LYS A 591 -15.60 8.80 -12.59
N VAL A 592 -15.94 7.60 -13.07
CA VAL A 592 -15.91 6.38 -12.27
C VAL A 592 -14.95 5.36 -12.87
N LYS A 593 -14.23 4.64 -12.01
CA LYS A 593 -13.52 3.42 -12.38
C LYS A 593 -14.26 2.24 -11.79
N GLU A 594 -14.90 1.43 -12.62
CA GLU A 594 -15.66 0.27 -12.17
C GLU A 594 -14.78 -0.73 -11.42
N ALA A 595 -15.29 -1.22 -10.28
CA ALA A 595 -14.69 -2.28 -9.49
C ALA A 595 -15.31 -3.64 -9.84
N ASN A 596 -14.66 -4.72 -9.40
CA ASN A 596 -15.31 -6.01 -9.38
C ASN A 596 -16.40 -6.01 -8.29
N THR A 597 -17.66 -6.14 -8.72
CA THR A 597 -18.83 -6.15 -7.84
C THR A 597 -19.23 -7.54 -7.37
N GLY A 598 -18.60 -8.58 -7.94
CA GLY A 598 -18.71 -9.96 -7.51
C GLY A 598 -17.86 -10.24 -6.28
N ALA A 599 -18.43 -10.97 -5.33
CA ALA A 599 -17.75 -11.40 -4.11
C ALA A 599 -17.97 -12.88 -3.85
N LEU A 600 -16.90 -13.58 -3.50
CA LEU A 600 -16.92 -14.92 -2.92
C LEU A 600 -16.52 -14.78 -1.46
N MET A 601 -17.34 -15.30 -0.56
CA MET A 601 -17.07 -15.31 0.87
C MET A 601 -17.13 -16.73 1.38
N ALA A 602 -16.23 -17.09 2.27
CA ALA A 602 -16.26 -18.34 3.00
C ALA A 602 -15.86 -18.06 4.44
N GLY A 603 -16.42 -18.83 5.36
CA GLY A 603 -16.21 -18.63 6.78
C GLY A 603 -16.39 -19.91 7.56
N ILE A 604 -15.86 -19.91 8.78
CA ILE A 604 -15.99 -20.99 9.75
C ILE A 604 -16.31 -20.35 11.09
N GLY A 605 -17.20 -20.96 11.85
CA GLY A 605 -17.56 -20.47 13.17
C GLY A 605 -17.85 -21.62 14.11
N TYR A 606 -17.77 -21.32 15.40
CA TYR A 606 -18.24 -22.15 16.48
C TYR A 606 -19.12 -21.32 17.41
N SER A 607 -20.35 -21.76 17.63
CA SER A 607 -21.24 -21.20 18.64
C SER A 607 -22.05 -22.30 19.31
N THR A 608 -22.58 -21.99 20.48
CA THR A 608 -23.48 -22.89 21.22
C THR A 608 -24.77 -23.24 20.47
N TYR A 609 -25.22 -22.43 19.52
CA TYR A 609 -26.42 -22.71 18.72
C TYR A 609 -26.23 -23.80 17.66
N PHE A 610 -25.07 -23.82 17.00
CA PHE A 610 -24.88 -24.63 15.79
C PHE A 610 -23.60 -25.48 15.83
N ASP A 611 -22.86 -25.45 16.93
CA ASP A 611 -21.51 -26.02 17.08
C ASP A 611 -20.57 -25.50 15.99
N VAL A 612 -19.73 -26.36 15.41
CA VAL A 612 -18.85 -25.97 14.30
C VAL A 612 -19.68 -25.88 13.02
N GLY A 613 -19.72 -24.69 12.43
CA GLY A 613 -20.36 -24.41 11.16
C GLY A 613 -19.38 -23.87 10.12
N VAL A 614 -19.65 -24.14 8.85
CA VAL A 614 -18.98 -23.56 7.68
C VAL A 614 -20.02 -22.83 6.87
N ASN A 615 -19.71 -21.63 6.39
CA ASN A 615 -20.54 -20.92 5.44
C ASN A 615 -19.77 -20.58 4.17
N ALA A 616 -20.51 -20.49 3.07
CA ALA A 616 -19.99 -20.05 1.79
C ALA A 616 -21.07 -19.23 1.08
N SER A 617 -20.70 -18.12 0.46
CA SER A 617 -21.60 -17.33 -0.34
C SER A 617 -20.93 -16.80 -1.60
N ILE A 618 -21.74 -16.70 -2.66
CA ILE A 618 -21.40 -16.01 -3.89
C ILE A 618 -22.42 -14.90 -4.09
N MET A 619 -21.94 -13.69 -4.40
CA MET A 619 -22.80 -12.53 -4.58
C MET A 619 -22.33 -11.68 -5.74
N GLU A 620 -23.27 -11.08 -6.44
CA GLU A 620 -23.07 -10.01 -7.42
C GLU A 620 -23.92 -8.80 -6.98
N ARG A 621 -23.27 -7.67 -6.65
CA ARG A 621 -23.96 -6.47 -6.14
C ARG A 621 -24.53 -5.56 -7.23
N ASN A 622 -24.11 -5.73 -8.48
CA ASN A 622 -24.50 -4.91 -9.62
C ASN A 622 -24.83 -5.78 -10.84
N LEU A 623 -25.72 -6.75 -10.65
CA LEU A 623 -26.12 -7.71 -11.68
C LEU A 623 -26.65 -6.96 -12.92
N PHE A 624 -26.07 -7.28 -14.08
CA PHE A 624 -26.36 -6.66 -15.38
C PHE A 624 -26.17 -5.13 -15.42
N GLY A 625 -25.40 -4.55 -14.49
CA GLY A 625 -25.17 -3.11 -14.40
C GLY A 625 -26.38 -2.29 -13.95
N ARG A 626 -27.39 -2.91 -13.33
CA ARG A 626 -28.65 -2.26 -12.92
C ARG A 626 -28.70 -1.88 -11.43
N GLY A 627 -27.65 -2.20 -10.68
CA GLY A 627 -27.61 -2.13 -9.23
C GLY A 627 -28.44 -3.21 -8.53
N TYR A 628 -28.84 -4.27 -9.25
CA TYR A 628 -29.51 -5.42 -8.64
C TYR A 628 -28.48 -6.27 -7.90
N GLN A 629 -28.82 -6.74 -6.72
CA GLN A 629 -28.01 -7.67 -5.96
C GLN A 629 -28.61 -9.07 -6.06
N LEU A 630 -27.78 -10.05 -6.38
CA LEU A 630 -28.11 -11.47 -6.31
C LEU A 630 -27.06 -12.17 -5.46
N ALA A 631 -27.49 -12.94 -4.47
CA ALA A 631 -26.60 -13.69 -3.60
C ALA A 631 -27.14 -15.10 -3.38
N LEU A 632 -26.24 -16.08 -3.41
CA LEU A 632 -26.51 -17.45 -2.97
C LEU A 632 -25.59 -17.74 -1.79
N SER A 633 -26.18 -18.06 -0.65
CA SER A 633 -25.47 -18.36 0.59
C SER A 633 -25.83 -19.76 1.06
N GLY A 634 -24.83 -20.53 1.48
CA GLY A 634 -24.98 -21.83 2.12
C GLY A 634 -24.31 -21.82 3.48
N PHE A 635 -24.94 -22.50 4.44
CA PHE A 635 -24.42 -22.72 5.78
C PHE A 635 -24.59 -24.20 6.13
N PHE A 636 -23.55 -24.79 6.71
CA PHE A 636 -23.56 -26.19 7.11
C PHE A 636 -22.93 -26.35 8.49
N SER A 637 -23.64 -26.99 9.40
CA SER A 637 -23.17 -27.44 10.70
C SER A 637 -23.87 -28.74 11.09
N TRP A 638 -23.43 -29.35 12.20
CA TRP A 638 -24.08 -30.56 12.70
C TRP A 638 -25.51 -30.35 13.20
N ARG A 639 -25.85 -29.13 13.61
CA ARG A 639 -27.19 -28.78 14.13
C ARG A 639 -28.06 -28.03 13.13
N ARG A 640 -27.47 -27.39 12.11
CA ARG A 640 -28.20 -26.59 11.13
C ARG A 640 -27.55 -26.64 9.76
N THR A 641 -28.34 -26.90 8.74
CA THR A 641 -27.96 -26.69 7.33
C THR A 641 -28.95 -25.73 6.68
N SER A 642 -28.46 -24.71 5.97
CA SER A 642 -29.33 -23.79 5.25
C SER A 642 -28.75 -23.37 3.91
N GLY A 643 -29.66 -23.02 2.99
CA GLY A 643 -29.34 -22.43 1.71
C GLY A 643 -30.32 -21.31 1.41
N THR A 644 -29.81 -20.12 1.07
CA THR A 644 -30.62 -18.92 0.82
C THR A 644 -30.22 -18.29 -0.50
N LEU A 645 -31.20 -18.07 -1.38
CA LEU A 645 -31.09 -17.25 -2.57
C LEU A 645 -31.75 -15.90 -2.31
N THR A 646 -30.95 -14.83 -2.31
CA THR A 646 -31.39 -13.45 -2.08
C THR A 646 -31.33 -12.66 -3.38
N PHE A 647 -32.45 -12.05 -3.77
CA PHE A 647 -32.52 -11.03 -4.81
C PHE A 647 -32.95 -9.69 -4.20
N ASN A 648 -32.28 -8.61 -4.56
CA ASN A 648 -32.62 -7.27 -4.11
C ASN A 648 -32.51 -6.25 -5.26
N ASN A 649 -33.61 -5.56 -5.54
CA ASN A 649 -33.66 -4.39 -6.39
C ASN A 649 -33.83 -3.15 -5.49
N PRO A 650 -32.77 -2.34 -5.28
CA PRO A 650 -32.83 -1.22 -4.35
C PRO A 650 -33.70 -0.05 -4.83
N ARG A 651 -34.05 -0.01 -6.13
CA ARG A 651 -34.61 1.17 -6.81
C ARG A 651 -35.59 0.74 -7.90
N VAL A 652 -36.75 0.23 -7.48
CA VAL A 652 -37.80 -0.25 -8.37
C VAL A 652 -38.29 0.92 -9.25
N TYR A 653 -38.21 0.76 -10.57
CA TYR A 653 -38.51 1.83 -11.54
C TYR A 653 -37.76 3.16 -11.27
N ASP A 654 -36.52 3.08 -10.78
CA ASP A 654 -35.69 4.22 -10.38
C ASP A 654 -36.31 5.12 -9.29
N THR A 655 -37.31 4.61 -8.57
CA THR A 655 -37.86 5.26 -7.37
C THR A 655 -37.04 4.93 -6.13
N ASP A 656 -37.34 5.57 -5.01
CA ASP A 656 -36.78 5.25 -3.69
C ASP A 656 -37.31 3.91 -3.11
N LEU A 657 -38.29 3.27 -3.74
CA LEU A 657 -38.82 1.98 -3.31
C LEU A 657 -37.84 0.85 -3.64
N SER A 658 -37.48 0.05 -2.63
CA SER A 658 -36.74 -1.19 -2.82
C SER A 658 -37.65 -2.41 -2.76
N PHE A 659 -37.24 -3.47 -3.46
CA PHE A 659 -37.86 -4.79 -3.47
C PHE A 659 -36.80 -5.84 -3.16
N GLY A 660 -37.08 -6.71 -2.20
CA GLY A 660 -36.24 -7.85 -1.85
C GLY A 660 -37.04 -9.15 -1.84
N ASN A 661 -36.37 -10.25 -2.20
CA ASN A 661 -36.90 -11.60 -2.13
C ASN A 661 -35.80 -12.52 -1.57
N ASP A 662 -36.13 -13.29 -0.52
CA ASP A 662 -35.27 -14.35 -0.01
C ASP A 662 -36.01 -15.68 -0.07
N LEU A 663 -35.55 -16.56 -0.95
CA LEU A 663 -35.97 -17.96 -0.99
C LEU A 663 -34.96 -18.78 -0.19
N TYR A 664 -35.42 -19.57 0.77
CA TYR A 664 -34.53 -20.35 1.63
C TYR A 664 -35.04 -21.75 1.94
N TYR A 665 -34.08 -22.62 2.17
CA TYR A 665 -34.26 -23.93 2.78
C TYR A 665 -33.47 -23.98 4.10
N LEU A 666 -34.08 -24.58 5.11
CA LEU A 666 -33.51 -24.73 6.44
C LEU A 666 -33.79 -26.14 6.95
N HIS A 667 -32.75 -26.77 7.46
CA HIS A 667 -32.79 -28.07 8.13
C HIS A 667 -32.18 -27.91 9.52
N ASP A 668 -32.99 -28.04 10.56
CA ASP A 668 -32.63 -27.80 11.95
C ASP A 668 -32.80 -29.06 12.80
N TYR A 669 -31.75 -29.44 13.50
CA TYR A 669 -31.80 -30.45 14.56
C TYR A 669 -31.92 -29.76 15.91
N TRP A 670 -33.08 -29.93 16.55
CA TRP A 670 -33.32 -29.53 17.93
C TRP A 670 -33.17 -30.74 18.84
N ASP A 671 -33.05 -30.50 20.15
CA ASP A 671 -32.83 -31.59 21.11
C ASP A 671 -34.02 -32.57 21.18
N SER A 672 -35.25 -32.07 20.98
CA SER A 672 -36.49 -32.88 21.09
C SER A 672 -37.21 -33.13 19.75
N PHE A 673 -36.74 -32.57 18.63
CA PHE A 673 -37.35 -32.74 17.29
C PHE A 673 -36.41 -32.31 16.14
N THR A 674 -36.73 -32.71 14.91
CA THR A 674 -36.09 -32.20 13.68
C THR A 674 -37.09 -31.37 12.87
N ARG A 675 -36.61 -30.29 12.24
CA ARG A 675 -37.45 -29.39 11.42
C ARG A 675 -36.83 -29.14 10.05
N ASP A 676 -37.63 -29.40 9.02
CA ASP A 676 -37.34 -29.02 7.63
C ASP A 676 -38.27 -27.90 7.19
N THR A 677 -37.71 -26.79 6.70
CA THR A 677 -38.46 -25.62 6.25
C THR A 677 -38.06 -25.22 4.84
N ILE A 678 -39.05 -24.93 3.99
CA ILE A 678 -38.89 -24.17 2.76
C ILE A 678 -39.71 -22.88 2.92
N GLY A 679 -39.05 -21.74 2.77
CA GLY A 679 -39.67 -20.44 2.98
C GLY A 679 -39.32 -19.43 1.90
N ASP A 680 -40.22 -18.46 1.73
CA ASP A 680 -39.98 -17.28 0.93
C ASP A 680 -40.34 -16.03 1.73
N THR A 681 -39.52 -14.99 1.61
CA THR A 681 -39.81 -13.69 2.21
C THR A 681 -39.70 -12.59 1.15
N ILE A 682 -40.84 -11.96 0.86
CA ILE A 682 -40.91 -10.76 0.01
C ILE A 682 -40.84 -9.52 0.90
N ARG A 683 -40.06 -8.52 0.50
CA ARG A 683 -39.86 -7.28 1.24
C ARG A 683 -39.95 -6.07 0.35
N PHE A 684 -40.55 -5.01 0.88
CA PHE A 684 -40.50 -3.68 0.31
C PHE A 684 -39.97 -2.72 1.37
N ALA A 685 -39.11 -1.78 0.99
CA ALA A 685 -38.70 -0.72 1.90
C ALA A 685 -38.61 0.62 1.17
N TYR A 686 -38.90 1.69 1.90
CA TYR A 686 -38.89 3.06 1.42
C TYR A 686 -38.11 3.93 2.42
N PRO A 687 -37.06 4.65 1.99
CA PRO A 687 -36.36 5.60 2.83
C PRO A 687 -37.24 6.83 3.12
N ILE A 688 -37.36 7.18 4.39
CA ILE A 688 -38.00 8.42 4.84
C ILE A 688 -36.88 9.37 5.31
N GLY A 689 -36.51 10.30 4.42
CA GLY A 689 -35.36 11.16 4.64
C GLY A 689 -34.04 10.40 4.47
N GLU A 690 -33.00 10.84 5.18
CA GLU A 690 -31.64 10.35 4.92
C GLU A 690 -31.23 9.14 5.76
N TYR A 691 -31.75 9.03 6.98
CA TYR A 691 -31.30 8.07 7.97
C TYR A 691 -32.35 7.00 8.29
N THR A 692 -33.61 7.27 7.98
CA THR A 692 -34.73 6.39 8.36
C THR A 692 -35.26 5.68 7.12
N SER A 693 -35.61 4.41 7.27
CA SER A 693 -36.34 3.63 6.29
C SER A 693 -37.46 2.88 6.97
N VAL A 694 -38.59 2.78 6.26
CA VAL A 694 -39.73 1.95 6.66
C VAL A 694 -39.86 0.82 5.66
N GLY A 695 -40.27 -0.35 6.12
CA GLY A 695 -40.45 -1.49 5.25
C GLY A 695 -41.57 -2.39 5.73
N VAL A 696 -42.09 -3.15 4.78
CA VAL A 696 -43.10 -4.19 5.00
C VAL A 696 -42.57 -5.49 4.40
N SER A 697 -42.95 -6.61 5.00
CA SER A 697 -42.56 -7.93 4.54
C SER A 697 -43.71 -8.90 4.60
N TYR A 698 -43.67 -9.92 3.76
CA TYR A 698 -44.54 -11.07 3.84
C TYR A 698 -43.68 -12.33 3.82
N ARG A 699 -43.78 -13.14 4.87
CA ARG A 699 -43.07 -14.41 5.06
C ARG A 699 -44.06 -15.55 4.95
N LEU A 700 -43.77 -16.49 4.05
CA LEU A 700 -44.53 -17.71 3.87
C LEU A 700 -43.58 -18.91 4.00
N GLU A 701 -43.82 -19.77 4.98
CA GLU A 701 -43.03 -20.97 5.22
C GLU A 701 -43.93 -22.20 5.22
N ARG A 702 -43.46 -23.26 4.56
CA ARG A 702 -43.94 -24.63 4.79
C ARG A 702 -42.86 -25.35 5.56
N TYR A 703 -43.19 -25.86 6.73
CA TYR A 703 -42.25 -26.63 7.53
C TYR A 703 -42.84 -27.96 8.00
N GLU A 704 -41.98 -28.93 8.24
CA GLU A 704 -42.34 -30.24 8.76
C GLU A 704 -41.54 -30.53 10.03
N ILE A 705 -42.25 -30.86 11.11
CA ILE A 705 -41.65 -31.31 12.37
C ILE A 705 -41.81 -32.83 12.47
N TYR A 706 -40.68 -33.52 12.57
CA TYR A 706 -40.60 -34.97 12.68
C TYR A 706 -39.50 -35.37 13.67
N ASP A 707 -39.31 -36.67 13.89
CA ASP A 707 -38.40 -37.21 14.92
C ASP A 707 -38.62 -36.58 16.30
N VAL A 708 -39.90 -36.40 16.66
CA VAL A 708 -40.32 -35.82 17.93
C VAL A 708 -40.20 -36.85 19.03
N ASP A 709 -39.53 -36.49 20.13
CA ASP A 709 -39.39 -37.31 21.31
C ASP A 709 -40.75 -37.77 21.88
N HIS A 710 -40.81 -39.02 22.35
CA HIS A 710 -42.06 -39.62 22.85
C HIS A 710 -42.63 -38.91 24.09
N ASN A 711 -41.77 -38.24 24.84
CA ASN A 711 -42.10 -37.44 26.02
C ASN A 711 -41.93 -35.93 25.76
N ALA A 712 -42.03 -35.48 24.50
CA ALA A 712 -42.05 -34.06 24.19
C ALA A 712 -43.34 -33.38 24.68
N SER A 713 -43.21 -32.13 25.10
CA SER A 713 -44.28 -31.28 25.60
C SER A 713 -45.29 -30.92 24.51
N PRO A 714 -46.50 -30.46 24.88
CA PRO A 714 -47.49 -29.95 23.93
C PRO A 714 -46.98 -28.79 23.06
N TYR A 715 -46.02 -27.99 23.54
CA TYR A 715 -45.40 -26.91 22.72
C TYR A 715 -44.71 -27.42 21.46
N ILE A 716 -44.33 -28.70 21.42
CA ILE A 716 -43.67 -29.35 20.29
C ILE A 716 -44.66 -30.29 19.59
N THR A 717 -45.38 -31.12 20.35
CA THR A 717 -46.25 -32.16 19.79
C THR A 717 -47.49 -31.61 19.08
N ASP A 718 -48.01 -30.45 19.48
CA ASP A 718 -49.13 -29.77 18.79
C ASP A 718 -48.77 -29.39 17.34
N TYR A 719 -47.48 -29.18 17.08
CA TYR A 719 -46.94 -28.78 15.77
C TYR A 719 -46.29 -29.95 15.02
N LYS A 720 -46.49 -31.20 15.44
CA LYS A 720 -45.95 -32.36 14.74
C LYS A 720 -46.56 -32.51 13.34
N GLY A 721 -45.71 -32.79 12.34
CA GLY A 721 -46.11 -32.94 10.94
C GLY A 721 -45.96 -31.66 10.13
N VAL A 722 -46.72 -31.54 9.04
CA VAL A 722 -46.62 -30.44 8.09
C VAL A 722 -47.47 -29.25 8.53
N ASN A 723 -46.85 -28.08 8.58
CA ASN A 723 -47.42 -26.84 9.07
C ASN A 723 -47.03 -25.66 8.16
N TRP A 724 -47.68 -24.53 8.39
CA TRP A 724 -47.50 -23.33 7.57
C TRP A 724 -47.43 -22.07 8.42
N THR A 725 -46.37 -21.30 8.23
CA THR A 725 -46.25 -19.96 8.81
C THR A 725 -46.58 -18.93 7.72
N SER A 726 -47.61 -18.11 7.94
CA SER A 726 -47.98 -16.99 7.07
C SER A 726 -47.94 -15.72 7.92
N ALA A 727 -46.96 -14.84 7.67
CA ALA A 727 -46.71 -13.69 8.53
C ALA A 727 -46.51 -12.39 7.75
N PHE A 728 -47.22 -11.34 8.16
CA PHE A 728 -47.00 -9.97 7.68
C PHE A 728 -46.09 -9.23 8.66
N GLY A 729 -45.04 -8.60 8.15
CA GLY A 729 -44.07 -7.84 8.94
C GLY A 729 -44.04 -6.37 8.58
N ALA A 730 -43.71 -5.53 9.58
CA ALA A 730 -43.40 -4.13 9.40
C ALA A 730 -42.10 -3.80 10.15
N ARG A 731 -41.23 -2.99 9.54
CA ARG A 731 -39.94 -2.60 10.09
C ARG A 731 -39.71 -1.11 9.93
N ILE A 732 -39.15 -0.49 10.96
CA ILE A 732 -38.58 0.86 10.91
C ILE A 732 -37.10 0.73 11.28
N THR A 733 -36.23 1.30 10.47
CA THR A 733 -34.78 1.32 10.71
C THR A 733 -34.27 2.73 10.59
N ARG A 734 -33.59 3.23 11.62
CA ARG A 734 -32.86 4.49 11.62
C ARG A 734 -31.39 4.20 11.83
N ASP A 735 -30.55 4.63 10.90
CA ASP A 735 -29.11 4.40 10.91
C ASP A 735 -28.38 5.72 10.67
N THR A 736 -27.71 6.23 11.70
CA THR A 736 -26.90 7.47 11.67
C THR A 736 -25.40 7.18 11.77
N THR A 737 -24.99 5.93 11.54
CA THR A 737 -23.57 5.54 11.67
C THR A 737 -22.71 6.17 10.58
N ASP A 738 -21.46 6.43 10.94
CA ASP A 738 -20.43 6.99 10.06
C ASP A 738 -19.98 6.00 8.98
N ASP A 739 -19.85 4.72 9.32
CA ASP A 739 -19.54 3.64 8.39
C ASP A 739 -20.44 2.43 8.64
N ARG A 740 -20.96 1.81 7.58
CA ARG A 740 -21.90 0.67 7.68
C ARG A 740 -21.25 -0.63 8.17
N GLU A 741 -19.97 -0.84 7.93
CA GLU A 741 -19.23 -2.04 8.33
C GLU A 741 -18.37 -1.79 9.58
N ARG A 742 -18.00 -0.53 9.84
CA ARG A 742 -17.20 -0.12 10.99
C ARG A 742 -17.80 1.11 11.71
N PRO A 743 -18.99 1.01 12.29
CA PRO A 743 -19.49 2.13 13.08
C PRO A 743 -18.50 2.48 14.19
N THR A 744 -18.02 3.73 14.20
CA THR A 744 -17.25 4.30 15.30
C THR A 744 -18.07 5.38 16.03
N ARG A 745 -19.02 5.98 15.30
CA ARG A 745 -19.92 7.01 15.83
C ARG A 745 -21.34 6.79 15.31
N GLY A 746 -22.31 7.29 16.06
CA GLY A 746 -23.72 7.28 15.68
C GLY A 746 -24.50 6.11 16.29
N THR A 747 -25.73 5.92 15.81
CA THR A 747 -26.64 4.91 16.35
C THR A 747 -27.36 4.15 15.25
N ILE A 748 -27.72 2.90 15.56
CA ILE A 748 -28.61 2.07 14.76
C ILE A 748 -29.81 1.74 15.64
N ALA A 749 -31.01 2.08 15.19
CA ALA A 749 -32.27 1.72 15.85
C ALA A 749 -33.16 0.95 14.87
N ARG A 750 -33.56 -0.26 15.23
CA ARG A 750 -34.43 -1.14 14.44
C ARG A 750 -35.61 -1.57 15.30
N ILE A 751 -36.81 -1.30 14.83
CA ILE A 751 -38.04 -1.82 15.42
C ILE A 751 -38.74 -2.62 14.34
N TRP A 752 -39.09 -3.87 14.63
CA TRP A 752 -39.91 -4.66 13.72
C TRP A 752 -40.96 -5.46 14.46
N GLY A 753 -42.10 -5.63 13.80
CA GLY A 753 -43.18 -6.48 14.25
C GLY A 753 -43.58 -7.46 13.17
N GLU A 754 -44.00 -8.66 13.56
CA GLU A 754 -44.56 -9.70 12.69
C GLU A 754 -45.91 -10.13 13.25
N TRP A 755 -46.91 -10.25 12.38
CA TRP A 755 -48.23 -10.78 12.66
C TRP A 755 -48.39 -12.08 11.88
N GLY A 756 -48.34 -13.21 12.56
CA GLY A 756 -48.52 -14.55 12.01
C GLY A 756 -49.95 -15.08 12.21
N GLY A 757 -50.48 -15.79 11.22
CA GLY A 757 -51.73 -16.53 11.37
C GLY A 757 -53.00 -15.69 11.25
N GLY A 758 -54.08 -16.19 11.85
CA GLY A 758 -55.40 -15.55 11.82
C GLY A 758 -55.93 -15.32 10.41
N GLY A 759 -56.21 -14.06 10.06
CA GLY A 759 -56.73 -13.68 8.74
C GLY A 759 -55.79 -13.93 7.56
N LEU A 760 -54.52 -14.23 7.81
CA LEU A 760 -53.50 -14.55 6.80
C LEU A 760 -53.42 -16.05 6.47
N GLY A 761 -54.19 -16.89 7.17
CA GLY A 761 -54.06 -18.35 7.11
C GLY A 761 -52.79 -18.86 7.79
N GLY A 762 -52.49 -20.15 7.63
CA GLY A 762 -51.39 -20.82 8.32
C GLY A 762 -51.78 -21.40 9.68
N THR A 763 -50.91 -22.24 10.22
CA THR A 763 -51.07 -22.92 11.52
C THR A 763 -50.60 -22.06 12.68
N ASP A 764 -49.63 -21.18 12.43
CA ASP A 764 -48.91 -20.48 13.49
C ASP A 764 -49.55 -19.13 13.78
N ASN A 765 -49.92 -18.92 15.03
CA ASN A 765 -50.71 -17.78 15.45
C ASN A 765 -49.97 -16.96 16.50
N PHE A 766 -49.36 -15.86 16.08
CA PHE A 766 -48.55 -15.02 16.97
C PHE A 766 -48.48 -13.56 16.52
N VAL A 767 -48.13 -12.69 17.45
CA VAL A 767 -47.62 -11.33 17.18
C VAL A 767 -46.27 -11.22 17.85
N LYS A 768 -45.22 -10.90 17.09
CA LYS A 768 -43.85 -10.76 17.57
C LYS A 768 -43.40 -9.33 17.37
N VAL A 769 -42.80 -8.72 18.39
CA VAL A 769 -42.26 -7.35 18.32
C VAL A 769 -40.85 -7.36 18.90
N VAL A 770 -39.92 -6.73 18.20
CA VAL A 770 -38.53 -6.62 18.63
C VAL A 770 -38.02 -5.21 18.39
N ALA A 771 -37.31 -4.68 19.38
CA ALA A 771 -36.54 -3.44 19.29
C ALA A 771 -35.05 -3.76 19.51
N ASP A 772 -34.20 -3.33 18.59
CA ASP A 772 -32.74 -3.46 18.65
C ASP A 772 -32.14 -2.06 18.49
N TRP A 773 -31.36 -1.63 19.48
CA TRP A 773 -30.66 -0.35 19.47
C TRP A 773 -29.17 -0.59 19.69
N GLN A 774 -28.34 0.11 18.92
CA GLN A 774 -26.89 0.10 19.03
C GLN A 774 -26.38 1.53 19.02
N GLY A 775 -25.43 1.84 19.90
CA GLY A 775 -24.77 3.13 19.98
C GLY A 775 -23.26 2.97 19.97
N PHE A 776 -22.60 3.80 19.17
CA PHE A 776 -21.15 3.81 19.00
C PHE A 776 -20.60 5.19 19.40
N TYR A 777 -19.61 5.19 20.27
CA TYR A 777 -18.98 6.41 20.76
C TYR A 777 -17.46 6.25 20.81
N SER A 778 -16.77 6.85 19.85
CA SER A 778 -15.30 6.96 19.86
C SER A 778 -14.84 8.32 20.37
N PHE A 779 -13.92 8.28 21.33
CA PHE A 779 -13.20 9.44 21.82
C PHE A 779 -11.85 9.65 21.11
N ASN A 780 -11.31 8.61 20.45
CA ASN A 780 -10.18 8.72 19.53
C ASN A 780 -10.26 7.60 18.46
N PRO A 781 -9.43 7.62 17.40
CA PRO A 781 -9.51 6.63 16.30
C PRO A 781 -9.26 5.17 16.68
N GLN A 782 -8.73 4.90 17.87
CA GLN A 782 -8.37 3.55 18.33
C GLN A 782 -9.37 3.00 19.35
N ASN A 783 -10.17 3.84 20.00
CA ASN A 783 -10.97 3.44 21.16
C ASN A 783 -12.43 3.83 20.96
N THR A 784 -13.30 2.82 20.97
CA THR A 784 -14.74 2.97 20.73
C THR A 784 -15.53 2.23 21.80
N ILE A 785 -16.50 2.90 22.41
CA ILE A 785 -17.51 2.27 23.25
C ILE A 785 -18.66 1.83 22.35
N HIS A 786 -19.03 0.56 22.42
CA HIS A 786 -20.20 0.02 21.74
C HIS A 786 -21.20 -0.49 22.78
N LEU A 787 -22.41 0.04 22.73
CA LEU A 787 -23.53 -0.36 23.59
C LEU A 787 -24.65 -0.90 22.70
N ARG A 788 -25.13 -2.11 22.98
CA ARG A 788 -26.29 -2.70 22.31
C ARG A 788 -27.37 -3.05 23.31
N ALA A 789 -28.60 -2.70 23.02
CA ALA A 789 -29.78 -3.09 23.78
C ALA A 789 -30.80 -3.75 22.84
N ARG A 790 -31.29 -4.94 23.19
CA ARG A 790 -32.29 -5.66 22.39
C ARG A 790 -33.42 -6.15 23.29
N LEU A 791 -34.66 -5.83 22.94
CA LEU A 791 -35.86 -6.23 23.67
C LEU A 791 -36.82 -6.94 22.72
N GLY A 792 -37.46 -8.02 23.16
CA GLY A 792 -38.37 -8.80 22.34
C GLY A 792 -39.58 -9.31 23.12
N GLY A 793 -40.73 -9.37 22.46
CA GLY A 793 -41.94 -10.00 22.98
C GLY A 793 -42.73 -10.71 21.88
N VAL A 794 -43.21 -11.91 22.16
CA VAL A 794 -44.10 -12.69 21.30
C VAL A 794 -45.39 -13.03 22.07
N PHE A 795 -46.53 -12.82 21.41
CA PHE A 795 -47.85 -12.86 22.03
C PHE A 795 -48.77 -13.75 21.19
N GLU A 796 -49.64 -14.50 21.85
CA GLU A 796 -50.70 -15.26 21.17
C GLU A 796 -51.75 -14.29 20.59
N ASN A 797 -52.28 -14.60 19.39
CA ASN A 797 -53.33 -13.77 18.77
C ASN A 797 -54.66 -14.51 18.51
N THR A 798 -54.69 -15.85 18.49
CA THR A 798 -55.92 -16.65 18.30
C THR A 798 -56.05 -17.82 19.28
N GLY A 799 -55.40 -17.76 20.45
CA GLY A 799 -55.53 -18.75 21.53
C GLY A 799 -54.86 -20.11 21.27
N SER A 800 -54.05 -20.21 20.20
CA SER A 800 -53.15 -21.33 19.95
C SER A 800 -51.78 -21.02 20.55
N ARG A 801 -51.08 -22.04 21.08
CA ARG A 801 -49.74 -21.89 21.67
C ARG A 801 -48.74 -21.38 20.64
N ILE A 802 -47.82 -20.50 21.02
CA ILE A 802 -46.73 -20.07 20.12
C ILE A 802 -45.76 -21.24 19.89
N PRO A 803 -45.40 -21.59 18.64
CA PRO A 803 -44.40 -22.63 18.37
C PRO A 803 -43.04 -22.28 18.98
N VAL A 804 -42.31 -23.26 19.51
CA VAL A 804 -41.03 -23.04 20.21
C VAL A 804 -40.00 -22.29 19.36
N PHE A 805 -39.94 -22.55 18.06
CA PHE A 805 -39.01 -21.90 17.14
C PHE A 805 -39.36 -20.43 16.82
N GLU A 806 -40.56 -19.95 17.19
CA GLU A 806 -40.94 -18.53 17.13
C GLU A 806 -40.64 -17.78 18.44
N ARG A 807 -40.30 -18.50 19.51
CA ARG A 807 -39.94 -17.94 20.83
C ARG A 807 -38.51 -17.42 20.83
N PHE A 808 -38.12 -16.77 21.92
CA PHE A 808 -36.78 -16.17 22.08
C PHE A 808 -35.83 -17.07 22.86
N TYR A 809 -34.57 -17.03 22.45
CA TYR A 809 -33.46 -17.74 23.07
C TYR A 809 -32.34 -16.73 23.33
N VAL A 810 -31.75 -16.81 24.53
CA VAL A 810 -30.67 -15.94 25.00
C VAL A 810 -29.47 -16.82 25.34
N GLY A 811 -28.27 -16.34 25.05
CA GLY A 811 -27.01 -17.08 25.10
C GLY A 811 -26.28 -17.06 23.75
N GLY A 812 -24.97 -17.25 23.76
CA GLY A 812 -24.11 -17.25 22.58
C GLY A 812 -23.59 -15.88 22.15
N MET A 813 -22.75 -15.89 21.11
CA MET A 813 -21.90 -14.76 20.71
C MET A 813 -22.63 -13.46 20.35
N ASP A 814 -23.90 -13.54 19.91
CA ASP A 814 -24.71 -12.38 19.50
C ASP A 814 -25.72 -11.90 20.54
N THR A 815 -25.78 -12.55 21.71
CA THR A 815 -26.59 -12.12 22.85
C THR A 815 -25.74 -12.05 24.12
N VAL A 816 -25.75 -13.06 24.99
CA VAL A 816 -24.96 -13.06 26.24
C VAL A 816 -23.84 -14.09 26.11
N ARG A 817 -22.62 -13.64 25.84
CA ARG A 817 -21.45 -14.52 25.66
C ARG A 817 -21.15 -15.28 26.95
N GLY A 818 -20.65 -16.50 26.85
CA GLY A 818 -20.35 -17.34 28.01
C GLY A 818 -21.50 -18.23 28.47
N TYR A 819 -22.76 -17.88 28.16
CA TYR A 819 -23.91 -18.76 28.30
C TYR A 819 -24.25 -19.40 26.96
N SER A 820 -24.73 -20.65 26.99
CA SER A 820 -25.34 -21.32 25.85
C SER A 820 -26.79 -20.89 25.66
N TYR A 821 -27.37 -21.18 24.49
CA TYR A 821 -28.78 -20.88 24.25
C TYR A 821 -29.73 -21.63 25.19
N THR A 822 -29.33 -22.76 25.77
CA THR A 822 -30.16 -23.51 26.73
C THR A 822 -30.03 -22.97 28.15
N ASP A 823 -28.85 -22.47 28.54
CA ASP A 823 -28.54 -22.06 29.92
C ASP A 823 -29.43 -20.89 30.37
N ALA A 824 -29.77 -19.99 29.43
CA ALA A 824 -30.63 -18.84 29.66
C ALA A 824 -31.99 -18.97 28.93
N SER A 825 -32.52 -20.19 28.76
CA SER A 825 -33.85 -20.42 28.19
C SER A 825 -34.83 -21.11 29.15
N PRO A 826 -36.07 -20.60 29.25
CA PRO A 826 -37.13 -21.25 30.02
C PRO A 826 -37.44 -22.68 29.55
N ARG A 827 -37.74 -23.55 30.51
CA ARG A 827 -38.18 -24.94 30.32
C ARG A 827 -39.68 -25.08 30.57
N SER A 828 -40.27 -26.20 30.15
CA SER A 828 -41.68 -26.49 30.43
C SER A 828 -41.94 -26.62 31.94
N GLN A 829 -42.98 -25.95 32.43
CA GLN A 829 -43.40 -26.00 33.84
C GLN A 829 -44.26 -27.23 34.18
N ASP A 830 -44.67 -28.02 33.19
CA ASP A 830 -45.31 -29.31 33.46
C ASP A 830 -44.24 -30.30 33.96
N PRO A 831 -44.38 -30.86 35.18
CA PRO A 831 -43.40 -31.77 35.77
C PRO A 831 -43.08 -33.01 34.92
N ARG A 832 -43.97 -33.34 33.97
CA ARG A 832 -43.77 -34.46 33.03
C ARG A 832 -42.77 -34.13 31.92
N TYR A 833 -42.51 -32.86 31.67
CA TYR A 833 -41.78 -32.34 30.52
C TYR A 833 -40.72 -31.29 30.92
N GLU A 834 -40.31 -31.23 32.19
CA GLU A 834 -39.33 -30.25 32.70
C GLU A 834 -37.99 -30.25 31.94
N HIS A 835 -37.65 -31.33 31.23
CA HIS A 835 -36.44 -31.41 30.43
C HIS A 835 -36.52 -30.61 29.11
N ASP A 836 -37.72 -30.29 28.61
CA ASP A 836 -37.89 -29.59 27.33
C ASP A 836 -37.61 -28.09 27.45
N VAL A 837 -36.69 -27.60 26.62
CA VAL A 837 -36.39 -26.17 26.47
C VAL A 837 -37.41 -25.53 25.53
N ILE A 838 -38.30 -24.70 26.08
CA ILE A 838 -39.39 -24.07 25.32
C ILE A 838 -39.08 -22.64 24.88
N GLY A 839 -38.07 -22.00 25.48
CA GLY A 839 -37.70 -20.61 25.18
C GLY A 839 -38.66 -19.58 25.79
N GLY A 840 -38.27 -18.31 25.80
CA GLY A 840 -39.08 -17.25 26.40
C GLY A 840 -40.03 -16.59 25.43
N ASP A 841 -41.18 -16.13 25.93
CA ASP A 841 -42.05 -15.25 25.17
C ASP A 841 -41.62 -13.78 25.29
N ARG A 842 -40.65 -13.49 26.17
CA ARG A 842 -40.07 -12.17 26.41
C ARG A 842 -38.58 -12.30 26.62
N MET A 843 -37.82 -11.40 26.00
CA MET A 843 -36.37 -11.34 26.18
C MET A 843 -35.86 -9.90 26.30
N GLY A 844 -34.70 -9.76 26.93
CA GLY A 844 -33.91 -8.56 26.90
C GLY A 844 -32.42 -8.86 26.95
N VAL A 845 -31.61 -8.05 26.26
CA VAL A 845 -30.16 -8.16 26.21
C VAL A 845 -29.56 -6.76 26.26
N LEU A 846 -28.48 -6.60 27.03
CA LEU A 846 -27.62 -5.42 27.06
C LEU A 846 -26.16 -5.87 26.91
N ASN A 847 -25.47 -5.39 25.88
CA ASN A 847 -24.05 -5.64 25.66
C ASN A 847 -23.27 -4.34 25.79
N LEU A 848 -22.28 -4.32 26.67
CA LEU A 848 -21.32 -3.23 26.80
C LEU A 848 -19.96 -3.71 26.33
N GLU A 849 -19.40 -3.05 25.31
CA GLU A 849 -18.12 -3.39 24.71
C GLU A 849 -17.17 -2.18 24.68
N TYR A 850 -15.92 -2.42 25.02
CA TYR A 850 -14.83 -1.46 24.83
C TYR A 850 -13.92 -1.93 23.70
N VAL A 851 -14.04 -1.36 22.51
CA VAL A 851 -13.25 -1.77 21.34
C VAL A 851 -11.94 -0.99 21.27
N TRP A 852 -10.84 -1.65 21.61
CA TRP A 852 -9.47 -1.09 21.50
C TRP A 852 -8.75 -1.64 20.27
N THR A 853 -8.70 -0.85 19.20
CA THR A 853 -7.99 -1.14 17.95
C THR A 853 -6.51 -0.81 18.07
N PHE A 854 -5.71 -1.78 18.53
CA PHE A 854 -4.28 -1.60 18.80
C PHE A 854 -3.39 -1.68 17.55
N GLN A 855 -3.86 -2.28 16.45
CA GLN A 855 -3.20 -2.24 15.14
C GLN A 855 -4.23 -1.90 14.07
N LYS A 856 -4.36 -0.61 13.74
CA LYS A 856 -5.38 -0.10 12.82
C LYS A 856 -5.22 -0.67 11.40
N ASP A 857 -3.98 -0.76 10.93
CA ASP A 857 -3.64 -1.21 9.56
C ASP A 857 -3.93 -2.70 9.37
N MET A 858 -3.76 -3.50 10.42
CA MET A 858 -4.10 -4.92 10.43
C MET A 858 -5.56 -5.19 10.81
N GLY A 859 -6.30 -4.15 11.21
CA GLY A 859 -7.67 -4.27 11.73
C GLY A 859 -7.79 -5.18 12.95
N LEU A 860 -6.78 -5.19 13.83
CA LEU A 860 -6.81 -5.95 15.09
C LEU A 860 -7.36 -5.08 16.21
N ALA A 861 -8.33 -5.62 16.95
CA ALA A 861 -8.88 -4.99 18.14
C ALA A 861 -9.07 -5.99 19.28
N LEU A 862 -8.85 -5.52 20.50
CA LEU A 862 -9.16 -6.22 21.74
C LEU A 862 -10.42 -5.61 22.35
N VAL A 863 -11.36 -6.45 22.77
CA VAL A 863 -12.69 -6.03 23.19
C VAL A 863 -13.06 -6.66 24.54
N PRO A 864 -12.74 -6.02 25.67
CA PRO A 864 -13.37 -6.35 26.94
C PRO A 864 -14.87 -6.09 26.84
N PHE A 865 -15.67 -7.01 27.37
CA PHE A 865 -17.13 -6.89 27.33
C PHE A 865 -17.80 -7.27 28.64
N PHE A 866 -19.00 -6.73 28.83
CA PHE A 866 -19.94 -7.11 29.87
C PHE A 866 -21.34 -7.26 29.26
N ASP A 867 -21.91 -8.46 29.40
CA ASP A 867 -23.21 -8.78 28.82
C ASP A 867 -24.22 -9.07 29.93
N ILE A 868 -25.46 -8.64 29.72
CA ILE A 868 -26.61 -8.91 30.58
C ILE A 868 -27.75 -9.39 29.69
N GLY A 869 -28.52 -10.37 30.14
CA GLY A 869 -29.76 -10.72 29.47
C GLY A 869 -30.78 -11.34 30.41
N PHE A 870 -32.02 -11.38 29.96
CA PHE A 870 -33.10 -12.14 30.59
C PHE A 870 -33.94 -12.80 29.50
N ASN A 871 -34.53 -13.94 29.84
CA ASN A 871 -35.45 -14.66 28.98
C ASN A 871 -36.50 -15.31 29.88
N TYR A 872 -37.78 -15.00 29.68
CA TYR A 872 -38.86 -15.53 30.53
C TYR A 872 -40.08 -15.96 29.72
N SER A 873 -40.92 -16.81 30.32
CA SER A 873 -42.16 -17.33 29.76
C SER A 873 -43.35 -16.87 30.60
N SER A 874 -44.37 -16.24 30.00
CA SER A 874 -45.59 -15.84 30.74
C SER A 874 -46.43 -17.00 31.28
N ASP A 875 -46.18 -18.23 30.81
CA ASP A 875 -46.73 -19.46 31.38
C ASP A 875 -46.22 -19.76 32.81
N ASP A 876 -45.22 -19.02 33.34
CA ASP A 876 -44.74 -19.04 34.73
C ASP A 876 -45.72 -18.40 35.76
N GLY A 877 -47.02 -18.39 35.43
CA GLY A 877 -48.08 -17.71 36.17
C GLY A 877 -47.96 -17.80 37.70
N GLN A 878 -47.85 -16.63 38.35
CA GLN A 878 -47.77 -16.34 39.80
C GLN A 878 -46.38 -16.02 40.40
N ARG A 879 -45.25 -16.25 39.72
CA ARG A 879 -43.90 -15.87 40.25
C ARG A 879 -43.44 -14.43 39.95
N LEU A 880 -44.08 -13.74 39.00
CA LEU A 880 -43.59 -12.46 38.47
C LEU A 880 -43.57 -11.29 39.47
N ALA A 881 -44.38 -11.34 40.54
CA ALA A 881 -44.46 -10.26 41.52
C ALA A 881 -43.36 -10.35 42.61
N LEU A 882 -42.57 -11.43 42.66
CA LEU A 882 -41.63 -11.68 43.75
C LEU A 882 -40.18 -11.99 43.30
N ASP A 883 -39.93 -12.61 42.13
CA ASP A 883 -38.59 -13.13 41.77
C ASP A 883 -38.12 -12.80 40.32
N PHE A 884 -38.31 -11.58 39.82
CA PHE A 884 -37.81 -11.20 38.48
C PHE A 884 -36.27 -11.28 38.37
N ASP A 885 -35.55 -11.15 39.49
CA ASP A 885 -34.09 -11.23 39.55
C ASP A 885 -33.55 -12.61 39.14
N ASP A 886 -34.33 -13.68 39.33
CA ASP A 886 -33.90 -15.05 39.05
C ASP A 886 -33.67 -15.31 37.54
N TYR A 887 -34.37 -14.58 36.67
CA TYR A 887 -34.30 -14.76 35.21
C TYR A 887 -33.17 -14.00 34.51
N TRP A 888 -32.40 -13.20 35.26
CA TRP A 888 -31.28 -12.44 34.71
C TRP A 888 -30.04 -13.32 34.65
N VAL A 889 -29.30 -13.26 33.56
CA VAL A 889 -27.95 -13.81 33.42
C VAL A 889 -27.01 -12.68 33.04
N TYR A 890 -25.76 -12.74 33.49
CA TYR A 890 -24.76 -11.76 33.13
C TYR A 890 -23.37 -12.37 33.13
N SER A 891 -22.52 -11.88 32.22
CA SER A 891 -21.19 -12.39 31.98
C SER A 891 -20.21 -11.26 31.70
N ALA A 892 -18.92 -11.57 31.89
CA ALA A 892 -17.83 -10.69 31.49
C ALA A 892 -16.78 -11.48 30.73
N GLY A 893 -16.05 -10.83 29.84
CA GLY A 893 -15.05 -11.54 29.06
C GLY A 893 -14.18 -10.65 28.19
N LEU A 894 -13.47 -11.30 27.28
CA LEU A 894 -12.55 -10.68 26.35
C LEU A 894 -12.76 -11.27 24.96
N GLU A 895 -12.84 -10.41 23.96
CA GLU A 895 -12.95 -10.78 22.55
C GLU A 895 -11.77 -10.20 21.75
N LEU A 896 -11.15 -11.02 20.90
CA LEU A 896 -10.19 -10.59 19.89
C LEU A 896 -10.91 -10.47 18.56
N ARG A 897 -10.84 -9.30 17.93
CA ARG A 897 -11.33 -9.04 16.57
C ARG A 897 -10.15 -8.87 15.63
N TRP A 898 -10.18 -9.53 14.48
CA TRP A 898 -9.20 -9.38 13.42
C TRP A 898 -9.88 -9.26 12.08
N ARG A 899 -9.71 -8.13 11.40
CA ARG A 899 -10.06 -8.01 9.99
C ARG A 899 -8.98 -8.64 9.13
N SER A 900 -9.13 -9.93 8.85
CA SER A 900 -8.25 -10.60 7.91
C SER A 900 -8.64 -10.23 6.47
N PRO A 901 -7.74 -10.39 5.49
CA PRO A 901 -8.09 -10.30 4.06
C PRO A 901 -9.21 -11.26 3.64
N MET A 902 -9.45 -12.32 4.40
CA MET A 902 -10.47 -13.34 4.14
C MET A 902 -11.80 -13.08 4.86
N GLY A 903 -11.91 -11.99 5.64
CA GLY A 903 -13.09 -11.61 6.42
C GLY A 903 -12.80 -11.34 7.90
N ASP A 904 -13.82 -10.83 8.61
CA ASP A 904 -13.71 -10.49 10.03
C ASP A 904 -13.70 -11.78 10.88
N LEU A 905 -12.68 -11.94 11.71
CA LEU A 905 -12.52 -12.99 12.71
C LEU A 905 -12.84 -12.40 14.09
N ARG A 906 -13.71 -13.07 14.84
CA ARG A 906 -14.05 -12.78 16.23
C ARG A 906 -13.74 -14.01 17.06
N ILE A 907 -13.01 -13.87 18.15
CA ILE A 907 -12.74 -14.94 19.12
C ILE A 907 -13.10 -14.39 20.50
N ALA A 908 -14.19 -14.85 21.09
CA ALA A 908 -14.71 -14.38 22.37
C ALA A 908 -14.57 -15.46 23.44
N TYR A 909 -14.04 -15.09 24.60
CA TYR A 909 -14.08 -15.92 25.81
C TYR A 909 -14.92 -15.24 26.88
N GLY A 910 -16.08 -15.81 27.18
CA GLY A 910 -17.05 -15.28 28.15
C GLY A 910 -17.09 -16.10 29.43
N ILE A 911 -17.15 -15.43 30.58
CA ILE A 911 -17.23 -16.04 31.91
C ILE A 911 -18.60 -15.72 32.51
N PRO A 912 -19.47 -16.73 32.71
CA PRO A 912 -20.72 -16.60 33.46
C PRO A 912 -20.47 -16.11 34.90
N LEU A 913 -21.17 -15.04 35.30
CA LEU A 913 -21.03 -14.46 36.64
C LEU A 913 -22.17 -14.86 37.57
N LYS A 914 -23.33 -15.21 37.02
CA LYS A 914 -24.46 -15.80 37.75
C LYS A 914 -24.66 -17.26 37.35
N LYS A 915 -25.32 -18.03 38.23
CA LYS A 915 -25.85 -19.34 37.86
C LYS A 915 -26.86 -19.20 36.72
N ASP A 916 -26.99 -20.25 35.93
CA ASP A 916 -27.98 -20.35 34.88
C ASP A 916 -29.41 -20.55 35.45
N LEU A 917 -30.40 -20.68 34.57
CA LEU A 917 -31.79 -20.88 34.99
C LEU A 917 -32.04 -22.24 35.66
N ASP A 918 -31.16 -23.22 35.45
CA ASP A 918 -31.20 -24.54 36.10
C ASP A 918 -30.51 -24.54 37.48
N GLY A 919 -29.89 -23.41 37.88
CA GLY A 919 -29.20 -23.23 39.15
C GLY A 919 -27.76 -23.76 39.16
N GLU A 920 -27.23 -24.12 38.00
CA GLU A 920 -25.87 -24.59 37.78
C GLU A 920 -24.92 -23.43 37.46
N ARG A 921 -23.62 -23.60 37.77
CA ARG A 921 -22.61 -22.58 37.48
C ARG A 921 -21.79 -23.01 36.28
N GLU A 922 -22.09 -22.41 35.16
CA GLU A 922 -21.45 -22.67 33.88
C GLU A 922 -19.95 -22.31 33.88
N PRO A 923 -19.08 -23.15 33.29
CA PRO A 923 -17.68 -22.79 33.05
C PRO A 923 -17.57 -21.70 31.97
N GLY A 924 -16.44 -21.00 31.92
CA GLY A 924 -16.18 -20.05 30.84
C GLY A 924 -16.17 -20.73 29.46
N ARG A 925 -16.76 -20.08 28.46
CA ARG A 925 -16.93 -20.61 27.10
C ARG A 925 -16.13 -19.79 26.08
N LEU A 926 -15.51 -20.50 25.14
CA LEU A 926 -14.85 -19.92 23.97
C LEU A 926 -15.78 -20.07 22.76
N GLU A 927 -16.09 -18.95 22.11
CA GLU A 927 -16.82 -18.90 20.84
C GLU A 927 -15.96 -18.18 19.80
N PHE A 928 -16.10 -18.55 18.52
CA PHE A 928 -15.41 -17.84 17.45
C PHE A 928 -16.23 -17.80 16.17
N SER A 929 -16.02 -16.78 15.36
CA SER A 929 -16.57 -16.72 14.01
C SER A 929 -15.57 -16.08 13.07
N MET A 930 -15.49 -16.55 11.84
CA MET A 930 -14.65 -16.00 10.79
C MET A 930 -15.47 -15.81 9.53
N GLY A 931 -15.36 -14.63 8.91
CA GLY A 931 -16.14 -14.26 7.72
C GLY A 931 -17.46 -13.58 8.08
N GLN A 932 -18.38 -13.47 7.10
CA GLN A 932 -19.75 -13.03 7.40
C GLN A 932 -20.51 -14.15 8.10
N PHE A 933 -20.38 -14.23 9.42
CA PHE A 933 -21.15 -15.11 10.28
C PHE A 933 -22.09 -14.23 11.13
N PHE A 934 -23.40 -14.38 10.83
CA PHE A 934 -24.61 -13.72 11.40
C PHE A 934 -24.82 -12.23 11.15
#